data_AF-A0AA96ZXT7-F1
#
_entry.id   AF-A0AA96ZXT7-F1
#
_cell.length_a   1.000
_cell.length_b   1.000
_cell.length_c   1.000
_cell.angle_alpha   90.00
_cell.angle_beta   90.00
_cell.angle_gamma   90.00
#
_symmetry.space_group_name_H-M   'P 1'
#
loop_
_entity.id
_entity.type
_entity.pdbx_description
1 polymer ?
#
loop_
_entity_poly.entity_id
_entity_poly.type
_entity_poly.pdbx_seq_one_letter_code
_entity_poly.pdbx_strand_id
1 'polypeptide(L)'
;MSDIGLFGVAQDAHFVDINLIDVDIIGGRGVGGLVGNSTDCVIDSCSVSGEVTGQGFVGGISGSDSGSDFVICFVQDSVISGNQVIGGLLGLGSGSDFEYCFTGNVSVIASLDAAGGLAGSFGNGNIIDCYSTADVKSVDIAGGLAGLFYDGSTLSSSYFAGEVSFESGATAASKIGGIFGNTIGTAPTITDCIYLDTSVDTGTTGATPTAAGTSKTSTEMKAGATYPGFSISASPNYLNTWYIYEGVTYPQLFWLKRSIPISTEAELASIGSGIYDPVGAHYYSMDADYVLVNDIPLTGTWTPIGDSTTPFTGTLDGKGYAISDLTINSPTVDQIGLFGTAADATFSNISLIDVEIKGQTGVGSLVGEVTSGVVKIQNCSVVGKNVTGQSQVGGLVGSVELYGGAVKFYDCSVSYLNVTESPAGGIIGGIVGSGNNAPVFENCSVDHVKVTGSTWVGGIAGWAVSAASLKDCSVSDTDVTGIYCVGGLVGFGNGCILNFCSVTDGSVTAGTTGTAIGGLIGSSYGPITNCYSTTDVSGSDMVGGLVGMTSDASTFTSSYFAGTVTLDSSATASSEFGGLLGNSSGSPTFANSYYSNEFLNDGGSGATPTAYGTAVSSAAMKKIGTYTDWSIFSSESPDYIWYITSGSYPKLSSIYAGIPNYLPTTTGGGGGGTGQATVVNSTPASASAPALDETTAPAPSQATNGSDNSQNNNVPQDSYSDEGGSNRTLYILLAAGLIIVVGCVAFFLYKKRV
;
A
#
# COMPACT_ATOMS: atom_id res chain seq x y z
N MET A 1 -39.06 0.45 -17.49
CA MET A 1 -39.48 1.88 -17.45
C MET A 1 -38.59 2.65 -18.42
N SER A 2 -39.05 3.76 -18.99
CA SER A 2 -38.18 4.63 -19.82
C SER A 2 -37.46 5.65 -18.94
N ASP A 3 -36.41 6.26 -19.48
CA ASP A 3 -35.65 7.36 -18.88
C ASP A 3 -35.14 6.96 -17.48
N ILE A 4 -34.32 5.91 -17.44
CA ILE A 4 -33.74 5.36 -16.21
C ILE A 4 -32.26 5.72 -16.13
N GLY A 5 -31.87 6.20 -14.95
CA GLY A 5 -30.50 6.30 -14.45
C GLY A 5 -30.54 6.64 -12.97
N LEU A 6 -29.42 7.01 -12.36
CA LEU A 6 -29.45 7.63 -11.02
C LEU A 6 -30.43 8.83 -11.01
N PHE A 7 -30.46 9.58 -12.11
CA PHE A 7 -31.47 10.57 -12.44
C PHE A 7 -32.28 10.11 -13.65
N GLY A 8 -33.61 10.16 -13.57
CA GLY A 8 -34.44 9.75 -14.70
C GLY A 8 -34.38 10.77 -15.85
N VAL A 9 -34.74 12.03 -15.54
CA VAL A 9 -34.74 13.15 -16.48
C VAL A 9 -34.07 14.35 -15.84
N ALA A 10 -33.23 15.06 -16.59
CA ALA A 10 -32.55 16.27 -16.17
C ALA A 10 -32.66 17.35 -17.25
N GLN A 11 -32.83 18.60 -16.81
CA GLN A 11 -32.85 19.77 -17.68
C GLN A 11 -32.13 20.92 -16.99
N ASP A 12 -31.25 21.63 -17.71
CA ASP A 12 -30.47 22.77 -17.19
C ASP A 12 -29.67 22.43 -15.91
N ALA A 13 -29.27 21.15 -15.78
CA ALA A 13 -28.61 20.64 -14.58
C ALA A 13 -27.09 20.60 -14.74
N HIS A 14 -26.37 20.61 -13.61
CA HIS A 14 -24.93 20.45 -13.56
C HIS A 14 -24.56 19.26 -12.66
N PHE A 15 -23.95 18.23 -13.25
CA PHE A 15 -23.42 17.06 -12.56
C PHE A 15 -21.90 17.18 -12.52
N VAL A 16 -21.30 17.08 -11.33
CA VAL A 16 -19.85 17.27 -11.11
C VAL A 16 -19.33 16.20 -10.16
N ASP A 17 -18.23 15.55 -10.53
CA ASP A 17 -17.50 14.58 -9.70
C ASP A 17 -18.35 13.39 -9.20
N ILE A 18 -19.29 12.92 -10.03
CA ILE A 18 -20.14 11.77 -9.70
C ILE A 18 -19.53 10.50 -10.31
N ASN A 19 -19.05 9.60 -9.46
CA ASN A 19 -18.49 8.31 -9.84
C ASN A 19 -19.41 7.17 -9.39
N LEU A 20 -20.01 6.47 -10.34
CA LEU A 20 -20.87 5.32 -10.09
C LEU A 20 -20.07 4.05 -10.34
N ILE A 21 -19.98 3.18 -9.32
CA ILE A 21 -19.16 1.97 -9.35
C ILE A 21 -20.09 0.76 -9.19
N ASP A 22 -19.86 -0.27 -10.00
CA ASP A 22 -20.59 -1.54 -10.00
C ASP A 22 -22.10 -1.36 -10.14
N VAL A 23 -22.51 -0.53 -11.11
CA VAL A 23 -23.93 -0.36 -11.43
C VAL A 23 -24.48 -1.63 -12.10
N ASP A 24 -25.77 -1.91 -11.86
CA ASP A 24 -26.57 -2.89 -12.60
C ASP A 24 -27.92 -2.23 -12.90
N ILE A 25 -28.01 -1.62 -14.09
CA ILE A 25 -29.15 -0.79 -14.49
C ILE A 25 -29.84 -1.42 -15.69
N ILE A 26 -31.11 -1.80 -15.52
CA ILE A 26 -31.92 -2.41 -16.57
C ILE A 26 -33.15 -1.54 -16.86
N GLY A 27 -33.32 -1.13 -18.11
CA GLY A 27 -34.39 -0.22 -18.51
C GLY A 27 -35.03 -0.49 -19.87
N GLY A 28 -36.00 0.37 -20.21
CA GLY A 28 -36.69 0.38 -21.48
C GLY A 28 -35.93 1.23 -22.50
N ARG A 29 -36.39 2.47 -22.72
CA ARG A 29 -35.77 3.42 -23.65
C ARG A 29 -35.21 4.61 -22.87
N GLY A 30 -34.05 5.13 -23.26
CA GLY A 30 -33.39 6.21 -22.53
C GLY A 30 -32.78 5.69 -21.23
N VAL A 31 -31.81 4.79 -21.34
CA VAL A 31 -31.16 4.19 -20.16
C VAL A 31 -29.74 4.72 -20.08
N GLY A 32 -29.42 5.40 -18.99
CA GLY A 32 -28.08 5.87 -18.65
C GLY A 32 -27.67 5.39 -17.28
N GLY A 33 -26.37 5.23 -17.04
CA GLY A 33 -25.87 4.98 -15.68
C GLY A 33 -26.18 6.17 -14.76
N LEU A 34 -25.80 7.37 -15.21
CA LEU A 34 -26.04 8.60 -14.47
C LEU A 34 -27.42 9.19 -14.74
N VAL A 35 -27.78 9.39 -16.01
CA VAL A 35 -29.03 10.08 -16.39
C VAL A 35 -29.75 9.39 -17.55
N GLY A 36 -31.05 9.15 -17.42
CA GLY A 36 -31.84 8.55 -18.50
C GLY A 36 -31.99 9.48 -19.70
N ASN A 37 -32.44 10.71 -19.44
CA ASN A 37 -32.65 11.76 -20.46
C ASN A 37 -32.14 13.12 -19.96
N SER A 38 -31.22 13.74 -20.69
CA SER A 38 -30.65 15.04 -20.37
C SER A 38 -30.96 16.09 -21.45
N THR A 39 -31.16 17.34 -21.04
CA THR A 39 -31.36 18.47 -21.96
C THR A 39 -30.64 19.71 -21.43
N ASP A 40 -29.80 20.33 -22.26
CA ASP A 40 -29.03 21.53 -21.93
C ASP A 40 -28.30 21.43 -20.57
N CYS A 41 -27.75 20.25 -20.26
CA CYS A 41 -27.03 19.99 -19.01
C CYS A 41 -25.51 20.15 -19.19
N VAL A 42 -24.80 20.25 -18.07
CA VAL A 42 -23.35 20.08 -18.01
C VAL A 42 -23.05 18.83 -17.18
N ILE A 43 -22.30 17.89 -17.74
CA ILE A 43 -21.86 16.67 -17.09
C ILE A 43 -20.34 16.72 -17.09
N ASP A 44 -19.77 17.05 -15.93
CA ASP A 44 -18.34 17.29 -15.75
C ASP A 44 -17.74 16.25 -14.81
N SER A 45 -16.65 15.62 -15.24
CA SER A 45 -15.84 14.73 -14.39
C SER A 45 -16.64 13.58 -13.76
N CYS A 46 -17.61 13.06 -14.51
CA CYS A 46 -18.46 11.96 -14.09
C CYS A 46 -18.03 10.63 -14.70
N SER A 47 -18.16 9.54 -13.95
CA SER A 47 -17.81 8.21 -14.43
C SER A 47 -18.79 7.12 -14.03
N VAL A 48 -18.80 6.05 -14.84
CA VAL A 48 -19.60 4.85 -14.61
C VAL A 48 -18.77 3.59 -14.83
N SER A 49 -18.87 2.63 -13.91
CA SER A 49 -18.48 1.22 -14.11
C SER A 49 -19.63 0.27 -13.80
N GLY A 50 -19.71 -0.85 -14.52
CA GLY A 50 -20.75 -1.88 -14.33
C GLY A 50 -21.59 -2.15 -15.57
N GLU A 51 -22.79 -2.70 -15.39
CA GLU A 51 -23.70 -3.11 -16.46
C GLU A 51 -24.86 -2.11 -16.64
N VAL A 52 -25.06 -1.64 -17.88
CA VAL A 52 -26.20 -0.79 -18.26
C VAL A 52 -26.88 -1.41 -19.47
N THR A 53 -28.10 -1.89 -19.27
CA THR A 53 -28.85 -2.68 -20.26
C THR A 53 -30.21 -2.06 -20.56
N GLY A 54 -30.58 -1.93 -21.84
CA GLY A 54 -31.87 -1.36 -22.23
C GLY A 54 -32.45 -1.87 -23.56
N GLN A 55 -33.72 -1.59 -23.80
CA GLN A 55 -34.39 -1.94 -25.07
C GLN A 55 -34.25 -0.88 -26.17
N GLY A 56 -33.92 0.36 -25.81
CA GLY A 56 -33.91 1.50 -26.72
C GLY A 56 -32.56 2.19 -26.79
N PHE A 57 -32.55 3.50 -26.55
CA PHE A 57 -31.33 4.31 -26.46
C PHE A 57 -30.63 4.04 -25.14
N VAL A 58 -29.40 3.56 -25.19
CA VAL A 58 -28.63 3.19 -23.99
C VAL A 58 -27.24 3.79 -24.07
N GLY A 59 -26.81 4.49 -23.00
CA GLY A 59 -25.45 4.95 -22.84
C GLY A 59 -24.94 4.62 -21.44
N GLY A 60 -23.63 4.50 -21.26
CA GLY A 60 -23.07 4.28 -19.93
C GLY A 60 -23.30 5.48 -19.00
N ILE A 61 -23.31 6.71 -19.51
CA ILE A 61 -23.59 7.92 -18.72
C ILE A 61 -25.02 8.41 -18.96
N SER A 62 -25.37 8.67 -20.22
CA SER A 62 -26.68 9.20 -20.60
C SER A 62 -27.40 8.34 -21.64
N GLY A 63 -28.68 8.08 -21.45
CA GLY A 63 -29.46 7.31 -22.43
C GLY A 63 -29.81 8.14 -23.67
N SER A 64 -30.36 9.33 -23.46
CA SER A 64 -30.74 10.28 -24.51
C SER A 64 -30.34 11.69 -24.10
N ASP A 65 -29.87 12.49 -25.05
CA ASP A 65 -29.44 13.86 -24.80
C ASP A 65 -29.87 14.85 -25.90
N SER A 66 -30.14 16.08 -25.48
CA SER A 66 -30.34 17.23 -26.36
C SER A 66 -29.59 18.45 -25.83
N GLY A 67 -28.45 18.81 -26.43
CA GLY A 67 -27.77 20.08 -26.15
C GLY A 67 -26.85 20.11 -24.92
N SER A 68 -26.47 18.96 -24.34
CA SER A 68 -25.62 18.94 -23.15
C SER A 68 -24.13 18.83 -23.45
N ASP A 69 -23.31 19.36 -22.53
CA ASP A 69 -21.85 19.28 -22.57
C ASP A 69 -21.36 18.15 -21.67
N PHE A 70 -20.61 17.20 -22.22
CA PHE A 70 -19.92 16.14 -21.50
C PHE A 70 -18.43 16.46 -21.49
N VAL A 71 -17.88 16.69 -20.30
CA VAL A 71 -16.49 17.14 -20.10
C VAL A 71 -15.81 16.19 -19.13
N ILE A 72 -14.65 15.63 -19.48
CA ILE A 72 -13.86 14.75 -18.59
C ILE A 72 -14.69 13.51 -18.13
N CYS A 73 -15.63 13.08 -18.97
CA CYS A 73 -16.53 11.99 -18.65
C CYS A 73 -16.02 10.65 -19.20
N PHE A 74 -16.17 9.57 -18.43
CA PHE A 74 -15.71 8.27 -18.88
C PHE A 74 -16.52 7.08 -18.40
N VAL A 75 -16.47 6.01 -19.17
CA VAL A 75 -17.05 4.71 -18.81
C VAL A 75 -15.95 3.66 -18.94
N GLN A 76 -15.78 2.84 -17.90
CA GLN A 76 -14.75 1.82 -17.89
C GLN A 76 -15.18 0.53 -17.22
N ASP A 77 -14.53 -0.58 -17.56
CA ASP A 77 -14.80 -1.90 -16.98
C ASP A 77 -16.30 -2.23 -16.99
N SER A 78 -16.94 -2.04 -18.16
CA SER A 78 -18.40 -2.00 -18.28
C SER A 78 -18.95 -2.79 -19.45
N VAL A 79 -20.21 -3.20 -19.33
CA VAL A 79 -21.00 -3.75 -20.42
C VAL A 79 -22.22 -2.87 -20.64
N ILE A 80 -22.28 -2.23 -21.82
CA ILE A 80 -23.39 -1.38 -22.22
C ILE A 80 -24.13 -2.09 -23.35
N SER A 81 -25.36 -2.53 -23.11
CA SER A 81 -26.05 -3.40 -24.06
C SER A 81 -27.51 -3.02 -24.30
N GLY A 82 -28.01 -3.34 -25.48
CA GLY A 82 -29.41 -3.19 -25.76
C GLY A 82 -29.83 -3.49 -27.19
N ASN A 83 -31.07 -3.19 -27.53
CA ASN A 83 -31.61 -3.59 -28.83
C ASN A 83 -31.35 -2.56 -29.93
N GLN A 84 -31.59 -1.27 -29.67
CA GLN A 84 -31.59 -0.24 -30.71
C GLN A 84 -30.24 0.47 -30.82
N VAL A 85 -30.11 1.63 -30.19
CA VAL A 85 -28.96 2.53 -30.40
C VAL A 85 -28.18 2.62 -29.10
N ILE A 86 -26.96 2.10 -29.12
CA ILE A 86 -26.16 1.88 -27.92
C ILE A 86 -24.83 2.61 -28.07
N GLY A 87 -24.49 3.45 -27.09
CA GLY A 87 -23.20 4.14 -27.05
C GLY A 87 -22.45 3.84 -25.76
N GLY A 88 -21.13 3.93 -25.79
CA GLY A 88 -20.34 3.78 -24.58
C GLY A 88 -20.68 4.83 -23.51
N LEU A 89 -20.80 6.11 -23.89
CA LEU A 89 -21.23 7.20 -23.00
C LEU A 89 -22.70 7.56 -23.22
N LEU A 90 -23.11 7.71 -24.49
CA LEU A 90 -24.42 8.24 -24.87
C LEU A 90 -25.12 7.37 -25.90
N GLY A 91 -26.37 6.99 -25.62
CA GLY A 91 -27.20 6.28 -26.60
C GLY A 91 -27.53 7.16 -27.82
N LEU A 92 -28.38 8.16 -27.61
CA LEU A 92 -28.82 9.10 -28.66
C LEU A 92 -28.54 10.55 -28.26
N GLY A 93 -27.78 11.29 -29.07
CA GLY A 93 -27.49 12.71 -28.84
C GLY A 93 -27.82 13.59 -30.04
N SER A 94 -28.30 14.81 -29.76
CA SER A 94 -28.37 15.90 -30.74
C SER A 94 -27.96 17.21 -30.08
N GLY A 95 -27.02 17.94 -30.69
CA GLY A 95 -26.53 19.22 -30.16
C GLY A 95 -25.58 19.09 -28.97
N SER A 96 -25.22 17.86 -28.59
CA SER A 96 -24.34 17.57 -27.45
C SER A 96 -22.87 17.71 -27.82
N ASP A 97 -22.02 18.17 -26.89
CA ASP A 97 -20.58 18.25 -27.10
C ASP A 97 -19.85 17.28 -26.17
N PHE A 98 -18.93 16.49 -26.72
CA PHE A 98 -17.99 15.66 -25.97
C PHE A 98 -16.62 16.29 -26.04
N GLU A 99 -16.12 16.72 -24.90
CA GLU A 99 -14.76 17.17 -24.72
C GLU A 99 -14.11 16.23 -23.72
N TYR A 100 -12.89 15.76 -24.01
CA TYR A 100 -12.10 15.09 -22.98
C TYR A 100 -12.75 13.80 -22.45
N CYS A 101 -13.51 13.10 -23.29
CA CYS A 101 -14.29 11.94 -22.90
C CYS A 101 -13.66 10.63 -23.40
N PHE A 102 -13.85 9.53 -22.65
CA PHE A 102 -13.36 8.23 -23.13
C PHE A 102 -14.12 6.99 -22.67
N THR A 103 -13.95 5.89 -23.41
CA THR A 103 -14.26 4.53 -22.93
C THR A 103 -13.05 3.61 -22.85
N GLY A 104 -12.89 2.96 -21.69
CA GLY A 104 -11.75 2.11 -21.34
C GLY A 104 -12.18 0.70 -20.94
N ASN A 105 -11.81 -0.35 -21.68
CA ASN A 105 -12.25 -1.73 -21.36
C ASN A 105 -13.78 -1.85 -21.23
N VAL A 106 -14.51 -1.47 -22.29
CA VAL A 106 -15.98 -1.48 -22.34
C VAL A 106 -16.45 -2.36 -23.50
N SER A 107 -17.50 -3.15 -23.29
CA SER A 107 -18.25 -3.80 -24.37
C SER A 107 -19.52 -3.01 -24.69
N VAL A 108 -19.69 -2.57 -25.94
CA VAL A 108 -20.89 -1.85 -26.41
C VAL A 108 -21.63 -2.73 -27.41
N ILE A 109 -22.83 -3.21 -27.07
CA ILE A 109 -23.52 -4.26 -27.82
C ILE A 109 -24.93 -3.82 -28.21
N ALA A 110 -25.19 -3.65 -29.51
CA ALA A 110 -26.51 -3.37 -30.07
C ALA A 110 -27.07 -4.57 -30.86
N SER A 111 -28.14 -5.19 -30.36
CA SER A 111 -28.65 -6.44 -30.93
C SER A 111 -29.52 -6.28 -32.18
N LEU A 112 -29.81 -5.06 -32.65
CA LEU A 112 -30.60 -4.82 -33.87
C LEU A 112 -30.08 -3.69 -34.75
N ASP A 113 -29.74 -2.52 -34.20
CA ASP A 113 -29.57 -1.29 -34.99
C ASP A 113 -28.12 -0.76 -34.96
N ALA A 114 -27.80 0.18 -34.07
CA ALA A 114 -26.54 0.92 -34.12
C ALA A 114 -25.74 0.86 -32.81
N ALA A 115 -24.42 0.68 -32.90
CA ALA A 115 -23.51 0.77 -31.76
C ALA A 115 -22.32 1.70 -32.05
N GLY A 116 -21.91 2.47 -31.04
CA GLY A 116 -20.71 3.29 -31.08
C GLY A 116 -19.92 3.33 -29.78
N GLY A 117 -18.59 3.35 -29.84
CA GLY A 117 -17.75 3.27 -28.64
C GLY A 117 -17.87 4.46 -27.69
N LEU A 118 -18.25 5.65 -28.17
CA LEU A 118 -18.65 6.80 -27.35
C LEU A 118 -20.14 7.10 -27.48
N ALA A 119 -20.64 7.22 -28.72
CA ALA A 119 -22.03 7.58 -28.99
C ALA A 119 -22.70 6.58 -29.94
N GLY A 120 -23.89 6.10 -29.60
CA GLY A 120 -24.63 5.21 -30.50
C GLY A 120 -25.09 5.96 -31.75
N SER A 121 -25.79 7.08 -31.54
CA SER A 121 -26.20 8.02 -32.58
C SER A 121 -25.95 9.45 -32.13
N PHE A 122 -25.38 10.28 -33.00
CA PHE A 122 -24.91 11.62 -32.65
C PHE A 122 -25.12 12.62 -33.81
N GLY A 123 -25.52 13.85 -33.53
CA GLY A 123 -25.69 14.88 -34.56
C GLY A 123 -25.68 16.30 -34.03
N ASN A 124 -25.44 17.29 -34.90
CA ASN A 124 -25.41 18.72 -34.57
C ASN A 124 -24.48 19.13 -33.40
N GLY A 125 -23.52 18.29 -33.03
CA GLY A 125 -22.59 18.52 -31.92
C GLY A 125 -21.19 18.04 -32.24
N ASN A 126 -20.27 18.13 -31.27
CA ASN A 126 -18.84 17.91 -31.48
C ASN A 126 -18.29 16.75 -30.64
N ILE A 127 -17.36 15.97 -31.19
CA ILE A 127 -16.51 15.03 -30.45
C ILE A 127 -15.06 15.51 -30.60
N ILE A 128 -14.52 16.07 -29.52
CA ILE A 128 -13.25 16.78 -29.51
C ILE A 128 -12.37 16.17 -28.42
N ASP A 129 -11.13 15.82 -28.77
CA ASP A 129 -10.17 15.31 -27.80
C ASP A 129 -10.72 14.13 -26.98
N CYS A 130 -11.32 13.16 -27.68
CA CYS A 130 -11.92 11.98 -27.08
C CYS A 130 -11.29 10.68 -27.61
N TYR A 131 -11.42 9.58 -26.87
CA TYR A 131 -11.02 8.27 -27.39
C TYR A 131 -11.89 7.12 -26.93
N SER A 132 -11.90 6.03 -27.69
CA SER A 132 -12.54 4.79 -27.25
C SER A 132 -11.64 3.59 -27.52
N THR A 133 -11.58 2.70 -26.53
CA THR A 133 -10.96 1.37 -26.62
C THR A 133 -12.00 0.26 -26.51
N ALA A 134 -13.27 0.60 -26.71
CA ALA A 134 -14.38 -0.32 -26.52
C ALA A 134 -14.44 -1.39 -27.62
N ASP A 135 -14.89 -2.58 -27.24
CA ASP A 135 -15.32 -3.60 -28.18
C ASP A 135 -16.77 -3.29 -28.58
N VAL A 136 -16.96 -2.84 -29.82
CA VAL A 136 -18.22 -2.38 -30.37
C VAL A 136 -18.84 -3.44 -31.27
N LYS A 137 -20.03 -3.91 -30.92
CA LYS A 137 -20.75 -4.94 -31.66
C LYS A 137 -22.15 -4.48 -32.02
N SER A 138 -22.54 -4.62 -33.29
CA SER A 138 -23.94 -4.41 -33.70
C SER A 138 -24.39 -5.31 -34.84
N VAL A 139 -25.70 -5.37 -35.09
CA VAL A 139 -26.24 -6.11 -36.23
C VAL A 139 -26.25 -5.29 -37.53
N ASP A 140 -26.49 -3.97 -37.48
CA ASP A 140 -26.63 -3.15 -38.70
C ASP A 140 -25.55 -2.09 -38.85
N ILE A 141 -25.36 -1.21 -37.86
CA ILE A 141 -24.43 -0.07 -37.96
C ILE A 141 -23.45 -0.09 -36.78
N ALA A 142 -22.16 -0.28 -37.02
CA ALA A 142 -21.14 -0.33 -35.97
C ALA A 142 -20.02 0.68 -36.23
N GLY A 143 -19.65 1.48 -35.23
CA GLY A 143 -18.59 2.48 -35.39
C GLY A 143 -17.70 2.63 -34.17
N GLY A 144 -16.41 2.88 -34.37
CA GLY A 144 -15.46 2.96 -33.28
C GLY A 144 -15.76 4.08 -32.27
N LEU A 145 -15.89 5.33 -32.73
CA LEU A 145 -16.29 6.46 -31.86
C LEU A 145 -17.80 6.65 -31.84
N ALA A 146 -18.45 6.61 -33.01
CA ALA A 146 -19.89 6.74 -33.10
C ALA A 146 -20.52 5.74 -34.08
N GLY A 147 -21.69 5.19 -33.76
CA GLY A 147 -22.39 4.31 -34.68
C GLY A 147 -22.91 5.07 -35.90
N LEU A 148 -23.84 6.00 -35.64
CA LEU A 148 -24.54 6.79 -36.65
C LEU A 148 -24.32 8.29 -36.44
N PHE A 149 -23.97 9.02 -37.50
CA PHE A 149 -23.90 10.48 -37.48
C PHE A 149 -25.05 11.14 -38.25
N TYR A 150 -25.58 12.22 -37.69
CA TYR A 150 -26.54 13.13 -38.32
C TYR A 150 -25.91 14.52 -38.57
N ASP A 151 -26.44 15.22 -39.57
CA ASP A 151 -26.10 16.58 -40.02
C ASP A 151 -25.26 17.44 -39.04
N GLY A 152 -24.19 18.05 -39.55
CA GLY A 152 -23.55 19.21 -38.92
C GLY A 152 -22.57 18.94 -37.77
N SER A 153 -22.16 17.68 -37.54
CA SER A 153 -21.21 17.33 -36.49
C SER A 153 -19.73 17.53 -36.86
N THR A 154 -18.89 17.73 -35.84
CA THR A 154 -17.41 17.78 -35.98
C THR A 154 -16.78 16.67 -35.15
N LEU A 155 -15.80 15.96 -35.73
CA LEU A 155 -14.88 15.11 -34.97
C LEU A 155 -13.48 15.67 -35.15
N SER A 156 -12.81 15.96 -34.03
CA SER A 156 -11.44 16.46 -34.06
C SER A 156 -10.57 15.84 -32.99
N SER A 157 -9.31 15.59 -33.34
CA SER A 157 -8.26 15.19 -32.41
C SER A 157 -8.67 14.00 -31.52
N SER A 158 -9.31 13.00 -32.13
CA SER A 158 -9.91 11.88 -31.41
C SER A 158 -9.50 10.54 -32.02
N TYR A 159 -9.47 9.45 -31.24
CA TYR A 159 -9.04 8.16 -31.77
C TYR A 159 -9.81 6.94 -31.27
N PHE A 160 -9.81 5.88 -32.08
CA PHE A 160 -10.35 4.57 -31.71
C PHE A 160 -9.27 3.49 -31.73
N ALA A 161 -9.17 2.70 -30.66
CA ALA A 161 -8.19 1.61 -30.53
C ALA A 161 -8.80 0.30 -30.01
N GLY A 162 -10.13 0.15 -30.05
CA GLY A 162 -10.82 -1.11 -29.77
C GLY A 162 -11.09 -1.92 -31.04
N GLU A 163 -11.97 -2.91 -30.92
CA GLU A 163 -12.50 -3.70 -32.04
C GLU A 163 -13.93 -3.28 -32.39
N VAL A 164 -14.25 -3.19 -33.67
CA VAL A 164 -15.61 -3.07 -34.20
C VAL A 164 -15.91 -4.32 -34.99
N SER A 165 -16.98 -5.02 -34.63
CA SER A 165 -17.42 -6.23 -35.32
C SER A 165 -18.95 -6.36 -35.38
N PHE A 166 -19.44 -7.31 -36.16
CA PHE A 166 -20.87 -7.55 -36.32
C PHE A 166 -21.40 -8.68 -35.43
N GLU A 167 -22.61 -8.49 -34.92
CA GLU A 167 -23.43 -9.54 -34.32
C GLU A 167 -24.12 -10.41 -35.40
N SER A 168 -24.65 -11.55 -34.95
CA SER A 168 -25.41 -12.46 -35.81
C SER A 168 -26.63 -11.76 -36.44
N GLY A 169 -26.67 -11.71 -37.77
CA GLY A 169 -27.77 -11.10 -38.53
C GLY A 169 -27.32 -10.01 -39.50
N ALA A 170 -26.07 -9.55 -39.37
CA ALA A 170 -25.48 -8.58 -40.29
C ALA A 170 -25.42 -9.10 -41.73
N THR A 171 -25.52 -8.18 -42.67
CA THR A 171 -25.53 -8.47 -44.11
C THR A 171 -24.46 -7.66 -44.83
N ALA A 172 -24.23 -7.93 -46.11
CA ALA A 172 -23.34 -7.10 -46.94
C ALA A 172 -23.82 -5.63 -47.07
N ALA A 173 -25.08 -5.32 -46.72
CA ALA A 173 -25.62 -3.96 -46.72
C ALA A 173 -25.32 -3.19 -45.43
N SER A 174 -25.04 -3.91 -44.33
CA SER A 174 -24.70 -3.37 -43.01
C SER A 174 -23.45 -2.49 -43.09
N LYS A 175 -23.32 -1.56 -42.14
CA LYS A 175 -22.33 -0.48 -42.16
C LYS A 175 -21.39 -0.60 -40.97
N ILE A 176 -20.09 -0.49 -41.23
CA ILE A 176 -19.06 -0.63 -40.20
C ILE A 176 -17.92 0.33 -40.47
N GLY A 177 -17.30 0.92 -39.45
CA GLY A 177 -16.10 1.74 -39.65
C GLY A 177 -15.32 2.05 -38.38
N GLY A 178 -14.03 2.32 -38.55
CA GLY A 178 -13.11 2.53 -37.42
C GLY A 178 -13.34 3.83 -36.65
N ILE A 179 -13.89 4.88 -37.30
CA ILE A 179 -14.33 6.10 -36.62
C ILE A 179 -15.85 6.11 -36.47
N PHE A 180 -16.58 5.87 -37.55
CA PHE A 180 -18.04 5.69 -37.49
C PHE A 180 -18.58 4.68 -38.48
N GLY A 181 -19.76 4.15 -38.16
CA GLY A 181 -20.45 3.17 -38.99
C GLY A 181 -21.11 3.79 -40.21
N ASN A 182 -21.99 4.79 -40.03
CA ASN A 182 -22.72 5.42 -41.14
C ASN A 182 -23.06 6.90 -40.89
N THR A 183 -23.45 7.62 -41.94
CA THR A 183 -23.92 9.01 -41.89
C THR A 183 -25.28 9.18 -42.54
N ILE A 184 -26.09 10.08 -42.01
CA ILE A 184 -27.36 10.53 -42.59
C ILE A 184 -27.31 12.06 -42.72
N GLY A 185 -27.52 12.54 -43.94
CA GLY A 185 -27.47 13.97 -44.25
C GLY A 185 -26.06 14.44 -44.62
N THR A 186 -25.69 15.61 -44.12
CA THR A 186 -24.40 16.29 -44.34
C THR A 186 -23.31 15.54 -43.60
N ALA A 187 -22.27 15.14 -44.33
CA ALA A 187 -21.14 14.44 -43.74
C ALA A 187 -20.48 15.27 -42.61
N PRO A 188 -20.05 14.64 -41.50
CA PRO A 188 -19.38 15.35 -40.44
C PRO A 188 -18.02 15.89 -40.92
N THR A 189 -17.57 16.97 -40.30
CA THR A 189 -16.21 17.46 -40.51
C THR A 189 -15.26 16.61 -39.66
N ILE A 190 -14.30 15.94 -40.30
CA ILE A 190 -13.33 15.08 -39.60
C ILE A 190 -11.95 15.67 -39.78
N THR A 191 -11.30 15.99 -38.66
CA THR A 191 -9.93 16.50 -38.63
C THR A 191 -9.14 15.68 -37.62
N ASP A 192 -7.92 15.25 -37.96
CA ASP A 192 -7.03 14.55 -37.02
C ASP A 192 -7.72 13.41 -36.24
N CYS A 193 -8.51 12.57 -36.92
CA CYS A 193 -9.13 11.40 -36.31
C CYS A 193 -8.45 10.12 -36.80
N ILE A 194 -8.05 9.26 -35.86
CA ILE A 194 -7.21 8.08 -36.13
C ILE A 194 -7.87 6.82 -35.58
N TYR A 195 -7.70 5.70 -36.27
CA TYR A 195 -8.14 4.40 -35.77
C TYR A 195 -7.12 3.31 -36.03
N LEU A 196 -7.13 2.25 -35.21
CA LEU A 196 -6.24 1.11 -35.38
C LEU A 196 -6.57 0.36 -36.68
N ASP A 197 -5.58 0.02 -37.49
CA ASP A 197 -5.76 -0.66 -38.78
C ASP A 197 -6.38 -2.06 -38.69
N THR A 198 -6.33 -2.66 -37.51
CA THR A 198 -6.94 -3.94 -37.15
C THR A 198 -8.31 -3.80 -36.47
N SER A 199 -8.81 -2.57 -36.27
CA SER A 199 -10.03 -2.32 -35.51
C SER A 199 -11.32 -2.78 -36.20
N VAL A 200 -11.34 -2.98 -37.51
CA VAL A 200 -12.59 -3.27 -38.23
C VAL A 200 -12.60 -4.73 -38.70
N ASP A 201 -13.39 -5.57 -38.04
CA ASP A 201 -13.65 -6.94 -38.47
C ASP A 201 -15.01 -7.04 -39.18
N THR A 202 -14.97 -7.33 -40.49
CA THR A 202 -16.18 -7.54 -41.30
C THR A 202 -16.66 -9.00 -41.29
N GLY A 203 -15.90 -9.91 -40.68
CA GLY A 203 -16.14 -11.34 -40.70
C GLY A 203 -16.34 -11.88 -42.12
N THR A 204 -17.41 -12.65 -42.32
CA THR A 204 -17.79 -13.20 -43.64
C THR A 204 -18.87 -12.39 -44.36
N THR A 205 -19.26 -11.22 -43.84
CA THR A 205 -20.42 -10.46 -44.35
C THR A 205 -20.16 -9.83 -45.73
N GLY A 206 -18.90 -9.52 -46.04
CA GLY A 206 -18.52 -8.78 -47.25
C GLY A 206 -18.89 -7.29 -47.21
N ALA A 207 -19.26 -6.75 -46.03
CA ALA A 207 -19.49 -5.33 -45.85
C ALA A 207 -18.21 -4.53 -46.15
N THR A 208 -18.37 -3.35 -46.75
CA THR A 208 -17.24 -2.44 -47.01
C THR A 208 -17.13 -1.43 -45.88
N PRO A 209 -15.98 -1.32 -45.20
CA PRO A 209 -15.80 -0.33 -44.14
C PRO A 209 -16.00 1.10 -44.64
N THR A 210 -16.64 1.92 -43.81
CA THR A 210 -16.81 3.34 -44.02
C THR A 210 -15.47 4.06 -43.91
N ALA A 211 -15.08 4.75 -44.98
CA ALA A 211 -13.82 5.47 -45.06
C ALA A 211 -13.90 6.81 -44.30
N ALA A 212 -13.51 6.79 -43.03
CA ALA A 212 -13.51 7.96 -42.15
C ALA A 212 -12.25 7.97 -41.26
N GLY A 213 -11.57 9.11 -41.18
CA GLY A 213 -10.30 9.23 -40.45
C GLY A 213 -9.12 8.53 -41.13
N THR A 214 -8.02 8.37 -40.40
CA THR A 214 -6.77 7.75 -40.88
C THR A 214 -6.49 6.46 -40.11
N SER A 215 -6.36 5.32 -40.80
CA SER A 215 -5.94 4.06 -40.18
C SER A 215 -4.45 4.06 -39.86
N LYS A 216 -4.06 3.52 -38.71
CA LYS A 216 -2.67 3.42 -38.25
C LYS A 216 -2.40 2.08 -37.59
N THR A 217 -1.18 1.57 -37.74
CA THR A 217 -0.75 0.39 -36.99
C THR A 217 -0.67 0.68 -35.50
N SER A 218 -0.68 -0.35 -34.65
CA SER A 218 -0.48 -0.14 -33.21
C SER A 218 0.86 0.54 -32.91
N THR A 219 1.90 0.29 -33.70
CA THR A 219 3.21 0.93 -33.50
C THR A 219 3.15 2.42 -33.82
N GLU A 220 2.49 2.80 -34.92
CA GLU A 220 2.31 4.21 -35.26
C GLU A 220 1.41 4.93 -34.25
N MET A 221 0.32 4.31 -33.79
CA MET A 221 -0.55 4.91 -32.77
C MET A 221 0.14 5.08 -31.41
N LYS A 222 1.26 4.39 -31.17
CA LYS A 222 2.10 4.57 -29.98
C LYS A 222 3.23 5.58 -30.18
N ALA A 223 3.26 6.27 -31.32
CA ALA A 223 4.26 7.28 -31.65
C ALA A 223 3.63 8.69 -31.68
N GLY A 224 4.14 9.62 -30.87
CA GLY A 224 3.59 10.98 -30.76
C GLY A 224 3.64 11.76 -32.07
N ALA A 225 4.62 11.47 -32.92
CA ALA A 225 4.74 12.05 -34.27
C ALA A 225 3.54 11.73 -35.18
N THR A 226 2.73 10.72 -34.86
CA THR A 226 1.51 10.35 -35.61
C THR A 226 0.37 11.35 -35.42
N TYR A 227 0.46 12.23 -34.43
CA TYR A 227 -0.63 13.07 -33.95
C TYR A 227 -0.31 14.58 -33.99
N PRO A 228 0.06 15.16 -35.16
CA PRO A 228 0.47 16.56 -35.25
C PRO A 228 -0.64 17.58 -34.93
N GLY A 229 -1.91 17.15 -34.97
CA GLY A 229 -3.08 17.96 -34.60
C GLY A 229 -3.58 17.77 -33.17
N PHE A 230 -3.00 16.81 -32.43
CA PHE A 230 -3.29 16.68 -31.00
C PHE A 230 -2.37 17.65 -30.26
N SER A 231 -2.89 18.31 -29.23
CA SER A 231 -2.07 19.06 -28.27
C SER A 231 -1.27 18.09 -27.39
N ILE A 232 -0.33 17.38 -28.01
CA ILE A 232 0.63 16.48 -27.36
C ILE A 232 1.86 17.31 -27.01
N SER A 233 2.25 17.26 -25.75
CA SER A 233 3.48 17.88 -25.30
C SER A 233 4.43 16.86 -24.73
N ALA A 234 5.70 17.08 -25.07
CA ALA A 234 6.85 16.53 -24.38
C ALA A 234 7.15 17.33 -23.09
N SER A 235 6.15 17.68 -22.27
CA SER A 235 6.31 18.30 -20.95
C SER A 235 4.94 18.43 -20.27
N PRO A 236 4.76 17.94 -19.03
CA PRO A 236 3.51 17.98 -18.29
C PRO A 236 3.33 19.34 -17.62
N ASN A 237 3.15 20.38 -18.44
CA ASN A 237 2.55 21.61 -17.96
C ASN A 237 1.04 21.47 -18.18
N TYR A 238 0.21 21.97 -17.26
CA TYR A 238 -1.27 21.96 -17.25
C TYR A 238 -1.96 22.64 -18.48
N LEU A 239 -1.27 22.78 -19.60
CA LEU A 239 -1.69 23.46 -20.82
C LEU A 239 -1.98 22.48 -21.98
N ASN A 240 -1.69 21.19 -21.84
CA ASN A 240 -1.80 20.20 -22.93
C ASN A 240 -2.88 19.16 -22.66
N THR A 241 -3.53 18.71 -23.74
CA THR A 241 -4.70 17.83 -23.66
C THR A 241 -4.32 16.36 -23.62
N TRP A 242 -3.31 15.96 -24.38
CA TRP A 242 -2.92 14.57 -24.59
C TRP A 242 -1.46 14.31 -24.18
N TYR A 243 -1.17 13.09 -23.76
CA TYR A 243 0.18 12.56 -23.54
C TYR A 243 0.34 11.17 -24.14
N ILE A 244 1.57 10.77 -24.44
CA ILE A 244 1.88 9.44 -24.98
C ILE A 244 3.21 8.95 -24.39
N TYR A 245 3.26 7.70 -23.92
CA TYR A 245 4.52 7.04 -23.61
C TYR A 245 5.04 6.39 -24.90
N GLU A 246 6.10 6.97 -25.49
CA GLU A 246 6.59 6.59 -26.82
C GLU A 246 6.86 5.09 -26.92
N GLY A 247 6.20 4.43 -27.87
CA GLY A 247 6.29 2.99 -28.10
C GLY A 247 5.58 2.10 -27.07
N VAL A 248 5.09 2.66 -25.96
CA VAL A 248 4.47 1.92 -24.86
C VAL A 248 2.95 2.04 -24.91
N THR A 249 2.41 3.28 -24.83
CA THR A 249 0.96 3.55 -24.74
C THR A 249 0.42 4.25 -25.97
N TYR A 250 -0.88 4.11 -26.24
CA TYR A 250 -1.61 5.05 -27.10
C TYR A 250 -1.73 6.43 -26.41
N PRO A 251 -2.17 7.50 -27.11
CA PRO A 251 -2.37 8.79 -26.47
C PRO A 251 -3.40 8.71 -25.34
N GLN A 252 -3.13 9.36 -24.23
CA GLN A 252 -4.00 9.37 -23.07
C GLN A 252 -4.25 10.81 -22.67
N LEU A 253 -5.40 11.03 -22.06
CA LEU A 253 -5.83 12.35 -21.67
C LEU A 253 -5.10 12.81 -20.41
N PHE A 254 -4.59 14.04 -20.39
CA PHE A 254 -3.63 14.51 -19.38
C PHE A 254 -4.11 14.45 -17.93
N TRP A 255 -5.40 14.67 -17.68
CA TRP A 255 -5.99 14.63 -16.33
C TRP A 255 -6.17 13.21 -15.77
N LEU A 256 -5.96 12.16 -16.58
CA LEU A 256 -5.76 10.80 -16.08
C LEU A 256 -4.40 10.77 -15.39
N LYS A 257 -4.32 11.19 -14.12
CA LYS A 257 -3.13 10.96 -13.27
C LYS A 257 -2.78 9.47 -13.35
N ARG A 258 -1.72 9.11 -14.08
CA ARG A 258 -1.20 7.74 -14.15
C ARG A 258 0.17 7.69 -13.53
N SER A 259 0.41 6.58 -12.84
CA SER A 259 1.70 6.26 -12.26
C SER A 259 2.76 6.16 -13.37
N ILE A 260 3.91 6.79 -13.14
CA ILE A 260 5.08 6.79 -14.00
C ILE A 260 5.73 5.40 -13.91
N PRO A 261 5.84 4.63 -15.00
CA PRO A 261 6.48 3.33 -14.99
C PRO A 261 7.99 3.47 -14.77
N ILE A 262 8.55 2.63 -13.91
CA ILE A 262 9.99 2.50 -13.67
C ILE A 262 10.41 1.09 -14.07
N SER A 263 11.31 1.01 -15.04
CA SER A 263 11.76 -0.23 -15.67
C SER A 263 13.27 -0.47 -15.51
N THR A 264 14.03 0.55 -15.08
CA THR A 264 15.48 0.50 -14.93
C THR A 264 15.98 1.26 -13.71
N GLU A 265 17.21 0.96 -13.28
CA GLU A 265 17.91 1.66 -12.20
C GLU A 265 18.01 3.17 -12.45
N ALA A 266 18.29 3.58 -13.70
CA ALA A 266 18.48 4.99 -14.05
C ALA A 266 17.18 5.80 -13.91
N GLU A 267 16.03 5.19 -14.23
CA GLU A 267 14.71 5.81 -14.05
C GLU A 267 14.38 5.93 -12.56
N LEU A 268 14.64 4.87 -11.78
CA LEU A 268 14.44 4.90 -10.33
C LEU A 268 15.31 5.99 -9.67
N ALA A 269 16.60 6.06 -10.05
CA ALA A 269 17.54 7.05 -9.53
C ALA A 269 17.22 8.48 -9.97
N SER A 270 16.36 8.65 -10.98
CA SER A 270 15.95 9.97 -11.45
C SER A 270 14.85 10.59 -10.59
N ILE A 271 14.16 9.83 -9.72
CA ILE A 271 13.12 10.36 -8.82
C ILE A 271 13.68 11.54 -8.01
N GLY A 272 13.03 12.69 -8.12
CA GLY A 272 13.42 13.93 -7.44
C GLY A 272 14.44 14.80 -8.16
N SER A 273 15.02 14.33 -9.27
CA SER A 273 16.03 15.09 -10.02
C SER A 273 15.45 16.29 -10.79
N GLY A 274 14.13 16.29 -11.03
CA GLY A 274 13.51 17.23 -11.97
C GLY A 274 14.01 17.05 -13.41
N ILE A 275 14.73 15.95 -13.70
CA ILE A 275 15.06 15.56 -15.07
C ILE A 275 13.75 15.19 -15.75
N TYR A 276 13.59 15.78 -16.92
CA TYR A 276 12.51 15.48 -17.83
C TYR A 276 12.84 14.20 -18.59
N ASP A 277 11.98 13.18 -18.50
CA ASP A 277 12.07 11.99 -19.34
C ASP A 277 11.57 12.30 -20.77
N PRO A 278 12.46 12.35 -21.78
CA PRO A 278 12.05 12.62 -23.15
C PRO A 278 11.25 11.48 -23.79
N VAL A 279 11.24 10.28 -23.19
CA VAL A 279 10.54 9.09 -23.71
C VAL A 279 9.14 8.94 -23.10
N GLY A 280 8.97 9.27 -21.81
CA GLY A 280 7.71 9.19 -21.08
C GLY A 280 6.97 10.50 -20.82
N ALA A 281 7.56 11.66 -21.14
CA ALA A 281 6.94 12.98 -20.93
C ALA A 281 6.58 13.33 -19.48
N HIS A 282 7.31 12.79 -18.51
CA HIS A 282 7.16 13.10 -17.09
C HIS A 282 8.42 13.77 -16.52
N TYR A 283 8.21 14.60 -15.50
CA TYR A 283 9.29 14.95 -14.58
C TYR A 283 9.34 13.86 -13.52
N TYR A 284 10.55 13.37 -13.24
CA TYR A 284 10.79 12.59 -12.05
C TYR A 284 10.71 13.50 -10.80
N SER A 285 9.50 13.84 -10.37
CA SER A 285 9.23 14.68 -9.21
C SER A 285 9.07 13.88 -7.92
N MET A 286 9.24 14.53 -6.77
CA MET A 286 9.11 13.88 -5.47
C MET A 286 7.65 13.52 -5.12
N ASP A 287 6.67 14.12 -5.78
CA ASP A 287 5.23 14.04 -5.48
C ASP A 287 4.43 13.22 -6.49
N ALA A 288 5.09 12.61 -7.48
CA ALA A 288 4.42 11.80 -8.48
C ALA A 288 4.16 10.36 -8.00
N ASP A 289 3.21 9.70 -8.66
CA ASP A 289 2.96 8.27 -8.46
C ASP A 289 3.86 7.47 -9.41
N TYR A 290 4.51 6.43 -8.92
CA TYR A 290 5.44 5.56 -9.64
C TYR A 290 5.02 4.11 -9.52
N VAL A 291 5.29 3.33 -10.57
CA VAL A 291 4.99 1.89 -10.60
C VAL A 291 6.15 1.12 -11.21
N LEU A 292 6.60 0.06 -10.56
CA LEU A 292 7.60 -0.82 -11.16
C LEU A 292 6.96 -1.67 -12.26
N VAL A 293 7.66 -1.81 -13.38
CA VAL A 293 7.23 -2.65 -14.51
C VAL A 293 8.23 -3.77 -14.84
N ASN A 294 9.36 -3.82 -14.15
CA ASN A 294 10.39 -4.86 -14.23
C ASN A 294 11.11 -4.99 -12.87
N ASP A 295 11.79 -6.11 -12.66
CA ASP A 295 12.79 -6.22 -11.60
C ASP A 295 13.97 -5.27 -11.87
N ILE A 296 14.45 -4.58 -10.83
CA ILE A 296 15.48 -3.55 -10.94
C ILE A 296 16.72 -3.97 -10.14
N PRO A 297 17.74 -4.55 -10.78
CA PRO A 297 19.03 -4.73 -10.15
C PRO A 297 19.77 -3.40 -10.06
N LEU A 298 20.19 -3.01 -8.86
CA LEU A 298 20.99 -1.81 -8.63
C LEU A 298 22.48 -2.11 -8.80
N THR A 299 23.24 -1.14 -9.28
CA THR A 299 24.67 -1.30 -9.55
C THR A 299 25.49 -0.20 -8.89
N GLY A 300 26.49 -0.59 -8.10
CA GLY A 300 27.37 0.35 -7.40
C GLY A 300 26.72 0.93 -6.14
N THR A 301 27.20 2.13 -5.73
CA THR A 301 26.71 2.78 -4.51
C THR A 301 25.48 3.61 -4.80
N TRP A 302 24.37 3.31 -4.12
CA TRP A 302 23.11 4.04 -4.25
C TRP A 302 23.15 5.41 -3.55
N THR A 303 22.51 6.41 -4.16
CA THR A 303 22.25 7.71 -3.54
C THR A 303 20.78 7.75 -3.13
N PRO A 304 20.46 7.95 -1.83
CA PRO A 304 19.07 7.93 -1.36
C PRO A 304 18.17 8.93 -2.09
N ILE A 305 16.95 8.51 -2.41
CA ILE A 305 15.91 9.39 -2.98
C ILE A 305 15.27 10.22 -1.87
N GLY A 306 15.26 11.54 -2.03
CA GLY A 306 14.69 12.46 -1.06
C GLY A 306 15.59 12.68 0.16
N ASP A 307 15.51 13.89 0.70
CA ASP A 307 16.25 14.33 1.89
C ASP A 307 15.36 15.17 2.81
N SER A 308 15.88 15.57 3.97
CA SER A 308 15.15 16.43 4.93
C SER A 308 14.61 17.74 4.36
N THR A 309 15.11 18.23 3.22
CA THR A 309 14.62 19.45 2.56
C THR A 309 13.62 19.16 1.43
N THR A 310 13.75 18.01 0.79
CA THR A 310 12.93 17.55 -0.34
C THR A 310 12.54 16.10 -0.11
N PRO A 311 11.64 15.82 0.85
CA PRO A 311 11.19 14.46 1.12
C PRO A 311 10.43 13.92 -0.09
N PHE A 312 10.47 12.61 -0.29
CA PHE A 312 9.56 11.95 -1.21
C PHE A 312 8.13 12.01 -0.65
N THR A 313 7.17 12.50 -1.46
CA THR A 313 5.76 12.67 -1.10
C THR A 313 4.79 12.01 -2.08
N GLY A 314 5.32 11.18 -2.97
CA GLY A 314 4.56 10.47 -3.99
C GLY A 314 4.16 9.06 -3.56
N THR A 315 3.83 8.26 -4.56
CA THR A 315 3.56 6.83 -4.40
C THR A 315 4.63 6.01 -5.12
N LEU A 316 5.07 4.91 -4.54
CA LEU A 316 5.79 3.85 -5.26
C LEU A 316 5.09 2.51 -5.07
N ASP A 317 4.54 1.95 -6.15
CA ASP A 317 3.94 0.61 -6.19
C ASP A 317 4.88 -0.36 -6.92
N GLY A 318 5.42 -1.34 -6.19
CA GLY A 318 6.32 -2.35 -6.75
C GLY A 318 5.63 -3.38 -7.65
N LYS A 319 4.30 -3.51 -7.61
CA LYS A 319 3.52 -4.51 -8.38
C LYS A 319 4.04 -5.96 -8.28
N GLY A 320 4.82 -6.28 -7.25
CA GLY A 320 5.46 -7.58 -7.06
C GLY A 320 6.81 -7.75 -7.75
N TYR A 321 7.35 -6.72 -8.40
CA TYR A 321 8.73 -6.70 -8.88
C TYR A 321 9.70 -6.37 -7.74
N ALA A 322 10.91 -6.91 -7.83
CA ALA A 322 11.96 -6.70 -6.85
C ALA A 322 12.92 -5.57 -7.24
N ILE A 323 13.48 -4.91 -6.22
CA ILE A 323 14.68 -4.07 -6.36
C ILE A 323 15.81 -4.82 -5.64
N SER A 324 16.85 -5.21 -6.36
CA SER A 324 17.95 -6.03 -5.81
C SER A 324 19.26 -5.26 -5.68
N ASP A 325 20.17 -5.79 -4.87
CA ASP A 325 21.57 -5.35 -4.75
C ASP A 325 21.75 -3.91 -4.23
N LEU A 326 20.78 -3.42 -3.44
CA LEU A 326 20.84 -2.10 -2.80
C LEU A 326 22.04 -2.01 -1.86
N THR A 327 23.07 -1.27 -2.28
CA THR A 327 24.30 -1.07 -1.53
C THR A 327 24.52 0.41 -1.20
N ILE A 328 24.62 0.74 0.09
CA ILE A 328 24.98 2.10 0.56
C ILE A 328 26.07 1.99 1.62
N ASN A 329 27.16 2.75 1.48
CA ASN A 329 28.25 2.78 2.47
C ASN A 329 28.65 4.21 2.81
N SER A 330 27.87 4.82 3.71
CA SER A 330 27.96 6.23 4.11
C SER A 330 27.91 6.36 5.64
N PRO A 331 28.91 5.85 6.39
CA PRO A 331 28.85 5.68 7.86
C PRO A 331 28.76 6.97 8.69
N THR A 332 28.82 8.14 8.04
CA THR A 332 28.76 9.48 8.63
C THR A 332 27.60 10.30 8.07
N VAL A 333 26.64 9.65 7.42
CA VAL A 333 25.48 10.31 6.80
C VAL A 333 24.22 9.75 7.44
N ASP A 334 23.36 10.65 7.88
CA ASP A 334 22.05 10.33 8.43
C ASP A 334 21.02 10.09 7.31
N GLN A 335 19.84 9.56 7.66
CA GLN A 335 18.69 9.42 6.76
C GLN A 335 19.04 8.60 5.51
N ILE A 336 19.43 7.35 5.74
CA ILE A 336 19.89 6.45 4.68
C ILE A 336 18.90 5.31 4.47
N GLY A 337 18.52 5.13 3.20
CA GLY A 337 17.77 4.00 2.67
C GLY A 337 17.66 4.10 1.14
N LEU A 338 16.83 3.28 0.51
CA LEU A 338 16.44 3.50 -0.88
C LEU A 338 15.91 4.94 -1.05
N PHE A 339 15.05 5.33 -0.10
CA PHE A 339 14.64 6.70 0.14
C PHE A 339 15.33 7.23 1.40
N GLY A 340 15.93 8.42 1.33
CA GLY A 340 16.54 9.04 2.49
C GLY A 340 15.47 9.56 3.44
N THR A 341 14.51 10.32 2.88
CA THR A 341 13.40 10.88 3.64
C THR A 341 12.07 10.77 2.90
N ALA A 342 11.00 10.46 3.63
CA ALA A 342 9.63 10.45 3.12
C ALA A 342 8.66 11.27 4.00
N ALA A 343 7.63 11.85 3.38
CA ALA A 343 6.53 12.54 4.04
C ALA A 343 5.26 12.44 3.19
N ASP A 344 4.07 12.25 3.77
CA ASP A 344 2.81 12.10 3.01
C ASP A 344 2.87 11.06 1.84
N ALA A 345 3.72 10.05 1.98
CA ALA A 345 4.07 9.09 0.93
C ALA A 345 3.39 7.72 1.09
N THR A 346 3.21 7.02 -0.02
CA THR A 346 2.75 5.63 -0.03
C THR A 346 3.77 4.70 -0.69
N PHE A 347 4.14 3.64 0.02
CA PHE A 347 4.96 2.54 -0.50
C PHE A 347 4.13 1.26 -0.47
N SER A 348 4.03 0.58 -1.61
CA SER A 348 3.24 -0.65 -1.69
C SER A 348 3.89 -1.72 -2.55
N ASN A 349 3.80 -2.99 -2.14
CA ASN A 349 4.23 -4.14 -2.95
C ASN A 349 5.72 -4.12 -3.35
N ILE A 350 6.58 -3.57 -2.49
CA ILE A 350 8.03 -3.43 -2.76
C ILE A 350 8.79 -4.57 -2.10
N SER A 351 9.59 -5.30 -2.87
CA SER A 351 10.52 -6.29 -2.36
C SER A 351 11.96 -5.84 -2.56
N LEU A 352 12.68 -5.57 -1.45
CA LEU A 352 14.12 -5.30 -1.47
C LEU A 352 14.89 -6.59 -1.21
N ILE A 353 15.82 -6.92 -2.11
CA ILE A 353 16.61 -8.16 -2.06
C ILE A 353 18.10 -7.82 -2.02
N ASP A 354 18.88 -8.59 -1.25
CA ASP A 354 20.33 -8.46 -1.13
C ASP A 354 20.81 -7.09 -0.61
N VAL A 355 20.08 -6.54 0.37
CA VAL A 355 20.39 -5.22 0.97
C VAL A 355 21.69 -5.23 1.79
N GLU A 356 22.55 -4.25 1.54
CA GLU A 356 23.75 -3.95 2.32
C GLU A 356 23.91 -2.44 2.55
N ILE A 357 23.51 -1.96 3.73
CA ILE A 357 23.46 -0.54 4.06
C ILE A 357 24.29 -0.22 5.29
N LYS A 358 25.08 0.86 5.20
CA LYS A 358 25.79 1.47 6.32
C LYS A 358 25.56 2.98 6.35
N GLY A 359 24.99 3.48 7.45
CA GLY A 359 24.71 4.90 7.69
C GLY A 359 25.15 5.37 9.09
N GLN A 360 24.75 6.57 9.48
CA GLN A 360 24.93 7.13 10.83
C GLN A 360 23.64 7.05 11.66
N THR A 361 22.67 7.94 11.46
CA THR A 361 21.38 7.94 12.17
C THR A 361 20.21 7.79 11.20
N GLY A 362 19.13 7.11 11.57
CA GLY A 362 17.96 6.98 10.69
C GLY A 362 18.31 6.12 9.49
N VAL A 363 18.67 4.86 9.76
CA VAL A 363 19.13 3.92 8.75
C VAL A 363 18.07 2.83 8.57
N GLY A 364 17.46 2.77 7.38
CA GLY A 364 16.46 1.78 7.00
C GLY A 364 16.67 1.28 5.59
N SER A 365 16.20 0.08 5.24
CA SER A 365 16.34 -0.41 3.87
C SER A 365 15.49 0.37 2.87
N LEU A 366 14.23 0.63 3.22
CA LEU A 366 13.30 1.34 2.35
C LEU A 366 13.36 2.84 2.59
N VAL A 367 13.22 3.28 3.84
CA VAL A 367 13.21 4.70 4.23
C VAL A 367 14.18 4.94 5.37
N GLY A 368 15.07 5.92 5.24
CA GLY A 368 15.92 6.36 6.35
C GLY A 368 15.09 6.99 7.47
N GLU A 369 14.33 8.03 7.13
CA GLU A 369 13.48 8.77 8.07
C GLU A 369 12.13 9.17 7.48
N VAL A 370 11.08 9.07 8.30
CA VAL A 370 9.77 9.68 8.04
C VAL A 370 9.61 10.95 8.86
N THR A 371 9.47 12.10 8.20
CA THR A 371 9.56 13.44 8.85
C THR A 371 8.22 14.12 9.12
N SER A 372 7.20 13.88 8.30
CA SER A 372 5.88 14.49 8.49
C SER A 372 4.78 13.77 7.71
N GLY A 373 3.53 14.13 8.00
CA GLY A 373 2.38 13.71 7.20
C GLY A 373 1.93 12.27 7.46
N VAL A 374 1.11 11.74 6.56
CA VAL A 374 0.60 10.37 6.62
C VAL A 374 1.42 9.48 5.70
N VAL A 375 2.24 8.59 6.27
CA VAL A 375 3.01 7.61 5.50
C VAL A 375 2.42 6.22 5.63
N LYS A 376 2.16 5.57 4.51
CA LYS A 376 1.66 4.19 4.45
C LYS A 376 2.69 3.29 3.79
N ILE A 377 3.07 2.22 4.48
CA ILE A 377 3.97 1.19 3.97
C ILE A 377 3.22 -0.14 4.03
N GLN A 378 2.93 -0.72 2.87
CA GLN A 378 2.07 -1.90 2.77
C GLN A 378 2.68 -2.99 1.89
N ASN A 379 2.64 -4.24 2.34
CA ASN A 379 3.14 -5.39 1.58
C ASN A 379 4.58 -5.16 1.09
N CYS A 380 5.42 -4.65 1.99
CA CYS A 380 6.83 -4.37 1.71
C CYS A 380 7.71 -5.38 2.44
N SER A 381 8.67 -5.95 1.72
CA SER A 381 9.56 -6.99 2.25
C SER A 381 11.03 -6.64 2.08
N VAL A 382 11.85 -6.99 3.07
CA VAL A 382 13.31 -6.91 2.99
C VAL A 382 13.91 -8.28 3.22
N VAL A 383 14.78 -8.69 2.30
CA VAL A 383 15.69 -9.84 2.44
C VAL A 383 17.08 -9.31 2.13
N GLY A 384 18.06 -9.50 3.01
CA GLY A 384 19.36 -8.89 2.78
C GLY A 384 20.43 -9.38 3.72
N LYS A 385 21.58 -8.71 3.70
CA LYS A 385 22.76 -9.12 4.47
C LYS A 385 22.88 -8.30 5.74
N ASN A 386 23.01 -6.98 5.60
CA ASN A 386 23.33 -6.10 6.72
C ASN A 386 22.67 -4.72 6.57
N VAL A 387 22.08 -4.22 7.65
CA VAL A 387 21.77 -2.81 7.85
C VAL A 387 22.47 -2.36 9.12
N THR A 388 23.40 -1.41 8.97
CA THR A 388 24.27 -0.95 10.07
C THR A 388 24.19 0.56 10.24
N GLY A 389 23.97 1.02 11.47
CA GLY A 389 24.00 2.45 11.81
C GLY A 389 24.72 2.72 13.14
N GLN A 390 24.67 3.95 13.63
CA GLN A 390 25.10 4.35 14.98
C GLN A 390 23.91 4.57 15.91
N SER A 391 22.76 5.01 15.37
CA SER A 391 21.50 5.16 16.12
C SER A 391 20.30 5.11 15.18
N GLN A 392 19.12 4.77 15.71
CA GLN A 392 17.85 4.68 14.98
C GLN A 392 17.98 3.81 13.71
N VAL A 393 18.21 2.52 13.91
CA VAL A 393 18.41 1.54 12.84
C VAL A 393 17.19 0.62 12.75
N GLY A 394 16.56 0.57 11.59
CA GLY A 394 15.45 -0.32 11.28
C GLY A 394 15.77 -1.23 10.10
N GLY A 395 15.27 -2.46 10.09
CA GLY A 395 15.41 -3.29 8.89
C GLY A 395 14.64 -2.73 7.69
N LEU A 396 13.50 -2.07 7.90
CA LEU A 396 12.70 -1.44 6.84
C LEU A 396 12.75 0.10 6.90
N VAL A 397 12.55 0.68 8.08
CA VAL A 397 12.53 2.15 8.30
C VAL A 397 13.41 2.53 9.48
N GLY A 398 14.35 3.45 9.30
CA GLY A 398 15.27 3.87 10.37
C GLY A 398 14.56 4.59 11.52
N SER A 399 13.93 5.72 11.20
CA SER A 399 13.24 6.55 12.19
C SER A 399 11.89 7.09 11.69
N VAL A 400 10.99 7.30 12.63
CA VAL A 400 9.72 8.00 12.45
C VAL A 400 9.70 9.17 13.42
N GLU A 401 10.02 10.36 12.92
CA GLU A 401 10.06 11.62 13.66
C GLU A 401 8.94 12.54 13.13
N LEU A 402 7.72 12.41 13.67
CA LEU A 402 6.57 13.17 13.18
C LEU A 402 6.22 14.35 14.08
N TYR A 403 6.00 15.52 13.46
CA TYR A 403 5.34 16.68 14.06
C TYR A 403 3.85 16.73 13.67
N GLY A 404 3.14 15.63 13.89
CA GLY A 404 1.77 15.41 13.41
C GLY A 404 1.71 14.53 12.16
N GLY A 405 0.61 13.79 12.00
CA GLY A 405 0.47 12.75 10.97
C GLY A 405 0.43 11.34 11.58
N ALA A 406 0.56 10.30 10.75
CA ALA A 406 0.52 8.90 11.18
C ALA A 406 1.39 8.02 10.27
N VAL A 407 2.08 7.04 10.84
CA VAL A 407 2.77 6.01 10.05
C VAL A 407 2.12 4.65 10.29
N LYS A 408 1.83 3.95 9.19
CA LYS A 408 1.18 2.65 9.22
C LYS A 408 1.95 1.62 8.40
N PHE A 409 2.21 0.48 9.02
CA PHE A 409 2.85 -0.68 8.44
C PHE A 409 1.83 -1.82 8.35
N TYR A 410 1.59 -2.31 7.13
CA TYR A 410 0.64 -3.39 6.86
C TYR A 410 1.33 -4.49 6.09
N ASP A 411 1.24 -5.75 6.54
CA ASP A 411 1.74 -6.90 5.78
C ASP A 411 3.25 -6.80 5.45
N CYS A 412 4.03 -6.16 6.32
CA CYS A 412 5.47 -5.95 6.10
C CYS A 412 6.30 -7.10 6.68
N SER A 413 7.39 -7.46 6.01
CA SER A 413 8.29 -8.52 6.46
C SER A 413 9.77 -8.15 6.36
N VAL A 414 10.57 -8.62 7.32
CA VAL A 414 12.04 -8.55 7.26
C VAL A 414 12.59 -9.93 7.58
N SER A 415 13.45 -10.46 6.71
CA SER A 415 14.04 -11.78 6.93
C SER A 415 15.49 -11.90 6.49
N TYR A 416 16.21 -12.84 7.10
CA TYR A 416 17.62 -13.15 6.82
C TYR A 416 18.61 -11.98 6.98
N LEU A 417 18.20 -10.92 7.68
CA LEU A 417 18.95 -9.66 7.79
C LEU A 417 19.72 -9.56 9.12
N ASN A 418 20.91 -8.97 9.10
CA ASN A 418 21.57 -8.50 10.32
C ASN A 418 21.32 -6.99 10.49
N VAL A 419 20.58 -6.61 11.53
CA VAL A 419 20.34 -5.21 11.91
C VAL A 419 21.19 -4.87 13.11
N THR A 420 22.21 -4.04 12.93
CA THR A 420 23.23 -3.80 13.95
C THR A 420 23.56 -2.33 14.15
N GLU A 421 23.95 -1.95 15.36
CA GLU A 421 24.60 -0.66 15.60
C GLU A 421 26.12 -0.79 15.76
N SER A 422 26.81 0.32 15.48
CA SER A 422 28.16 0.61 15.93
C SER A 422 28.11 1.11 17.39
N PRO A 423 29.16 0.90 18.22
CA PRO A 423 29.11 0.97 19.70
C PRO A 423 28.76 2.32 20.39
N ALA A 424 28.23 3.31 19.68
CA ALA A 424 27.93 4.65 20.20
C ALA A 424 26.58 4.73 20.97
N GLY A 425 25.82 3.65 20.99
CA GLY A 425 24.53 3.55 21.65
C GLY A 425 23.38 4.09 20.81
N GLY A 426 22.41 3.23 20.52
CA GLY A 426 21.35 3.52 19.57
C GLY A 426 20.09 2.70 19.78
N ILE A 427 19.01 3.14 19.14
CA ILE A 427 17.69 2.51 19.11
C ILE A 427 17.63 1.58 17.89
N ILE A 428 17.23 0.31 18.08
CA ILE A 428 17.18 -0.66 16.98
C ILE A 428 15.88 -1.45 16.98
N GLY A 429 15.23 -1.53 15.81
CA GLY A 429 14.14 -2.45 15.55
C GLY A 429 14.40 -3.29 14.30
N GLY A 430 13.91 -4.52 14.26
CA GLY A 430 13.97 -5.31 13.01
C GLY A 430 13.11 -4.72 11.89
N ILE A 431 12.05 -3.96 12.19
CA ILE A 431 11.28 -3.20 11.19
C ILE A 431 11.54 -1.70 11.33
N VAL A 432 11.31 -1.12 12.51
CA VAL A 432 11.45 0.32 12.78
C VAL A 432 12.44 0.57 13.92
N GLY A 433 13.46 1.41 13.70
CA GLY A 433 14.34 1.82 14.80
C GLY A 433 13.57 2.57 15.89
N SER A 434 13.06 3.76 15.55
CA SER A 434 12.39 4.67 16.48
C SER A 434 11.04 5.15 15.96
N GLY A 435 10.00 5.19 16.80
CA GLY A 435 8.70 5.78 16.48
C GLY A 435 8.06 6.54 17.63
N ASN A 436 7.99 7.87 17.50
CA ASN A 436 7.54 8.77 18.56
C ASN A 436 6.09 9.28 18.45
N ASN A 437 5.34 8.86 17.43
CA ASN A 437 4.00 9.38 17.13
C ASN A 437 2.99 8.26 16.79
N ALA A 438 2.79 7.32 17.72
CA ALA A 438 1.78 6.27 17.63
C ALA A 438 1.87 5.40 16.34
N PRO A 439 3.05 4.87 15.96
CA PRO A 439 3.13 4.00 14.79
C PRO A 439 2.21 2.79 14.95
N VAL A 440 1.57 2.40 13.85
CA VAL A 440 0.66 1.24 13.79
C VAL A 440 1.31 0.15 12.95
N PHE A 441 1.41 -1.04 13.52
CA PHE A 441 1.87 -2.26 12.86
C PHE A 441 0.73 -3.28 12.86
N GLU A 442 0.35 -3.73 11.68
CA GLU A 442 -0.66 -4.77 11.51
C GLU A 442 -0.08 -5.87 10.59
N ASN A 443 -0.14 -7.11 11.06
CA ASN A 443 0.33 -8.29 10.33
C ASN A 443 1.79 -8.15 9.85
N CYS A 444 2.67 -7.65 10.71
CA CYS A 444 4.09 -7.49 10.41
C CYS A 444 4.91 -8.65 10.98
N SER A 445 5.92 -9.10 10.24
CA SER A 445 6.75 -10.26 10.63
C SER A 445 8.25 -10.01 10.53
N VAL A 446 9.00 -10.63 11.44
CA VAL A 446 10.47 -10.66 11.41
C VAL A 446 10.92 -12.09 11.63
N ASP A 447 11.72 -12.63 10.69
CA ASP A 447 12.02 -14.06 10.65
C ASP A 447 13.48 -14.33 10.25
N HIS A 448 14.21 -15.18 10.98
CA HIS A 448 15.64 -15.43 10.72
C HIS A 448 16.50 -14.16 10.72
N VAL A 449 16.21 -13.20 11.62
CA VAL A 449 16.93 -11.92 11.71
C VAL A 449 17.83 -11.90 12.93
N LYS A 450 18.94 -11.17 12.84
CA LYS A 450 19.75 -10.84 14.02
C LYS A 450 19.67 -9.35 14.30
N VAL A 451 19.12 -8.98 15.45
CA VAL A 451 19.02 -7.59 15.90
C VAL A 451 20.01 -7.37 17.05
N THR A 452 21.04 -6.55 16.86
CA THR A 452 22.08 -6.32 17.89
C THR A 452 22.30 -4.84 18.14
N GLY A 453 21.95 -4.38 19.34
CA GLY A 453 22.06 -2.99 19.77
C GLY A 453 22.55 -2.80 21.21
N SER A 454 22.47 -1.57 21.72
CA SER A 454 22.72 -1.28 23.14
C SER A 454 21.43 -0.94 23.86
N THR A 455 20.60 -0.04 23.34
CA THR A 455 19.54 0.63 24.11
C THR A 455 18.23 0.56 23.34
N TRP A 456 17.16 0.08 23.96
CA TRP A 456 15.84 -0.05 23.30
C TRP A 456 15.97 -0.88 22.02
N VAL A 457 16.17 -2.18 22.22
CA VAL A 457 16.33 -3.15 21.13
C VAL A 457 15.08 -4.00 21.03
N GLY A 458 14.44 -4.01 19.87
CA GLY A 458 13.23 -4.77 19.59
C GLY A 458 13.30 -5.58 18.31
N GLY A 459 12.64 -6.74 18.25
CA GLY A 459 12.51 -7.48 16.99
C GLY A 459 11.67 -6.73 15.96
N ILE A 460 10.59 -6.04 16.35
CA ILE A 460 9.79 -5.19 15.45
C ILE A 460 10.22 -3.73 15.57
N ALA A 461 10.20 -3.18 16.79
CA ALA A 461 10.48 -1.77 17.04
C ALA A 461 11.40 -1.56 18.24
N GLY A 462 12.46 -0.77 18.09
CA GLY A 462 13.30 -0.43 19.25
C GLY A 462 12.54 0.46 20.23
N TRP A 463 11.96 1.54 19.72
CA TRP A 463 11.18 2.50 20.49
C TRP A 463 9.79 2.72 19.88
N ALA A 464 8.73 2.44 20.64
CA ALA A 464 7.34 2.58 20.19
C ALA A 464 6.49 3.27 21.28
N VAL A 465 6.15 4.55 21.08
CA VAL A 465 5.45 5.35 22.10
C VAL A 465 4.20 6.06 21.60
N SER A 466 3.56 6.81 22.49
CA SER A 466 2.39 7.65 22.19
C SER A 466 1.17 6.84 21.77
N ALA A 467 0.95 5.68 22.41
CA ALA A 467 -0.08 4.72 22.02
C ALA A 467 0.18 4.02 20.67
N ALA A 468 1.44 3.72 20.37
CA ALA A 468 1.81 2.78 19.32
C ALA A 468 1.03 1.47 19.45
N SER A 469 0.68 0.84 18.33
CA SER A 469 -0.11 -0.40 18.31
C SER A 469 0.59 -1.44 17.46
N LEU A 470 0.85 -2.61 18.04
CA LEU A 470 1.23 -3.79 17.29
C LEU A 470 0.07 -4.78 17.40
N LYS A 471 -0.45 -5.15 16.24
CA LYS A 471 -1.52 -6.12 16.10
C LYS A 471 -1.09 -7.20 15.14
N ASP A 472 -1.32 -8.46 15.52
CA ASP A 472 -1.04 -9.60 14.67
C ASP A 472 0.43 -9.71 14.21
N CYS A 473 1.34 -9.15 15.01
CA CYS A 473 2.76 -9.12 14.67
C CYS A 473 3.49 -10.34 15.22
N SER A 474 4.45 -10.87 14.47
CA SER A 474 5.22 -12.05 14.86
C SER A 474 6.72 -11.84 14.69
N VAL A 475 7.50 -12.44 15.59
CA VAL A 475 8.95 -12.55 15.48
C VAL A 475 9.31 -14.03 15.65
N SER A 476 9.99 -14.60 14.66
CA SER A 476 10.41 -16.00 14.67
C SER A 476 11.89 -16.19 14.34
N ASP A 477 12.51 -17.21 14.93
CA ASP A 477 13.93 -17.56 14.72
C ASP A 477 14.87 -16.35 14.69
N THR A 478 14.65 -15.40 15.61
CA THR A 478 15.32 -14.10 15.60
C THR A 478 16.07 -13.90 16.90
N ASP A 479 17.35 -13.55 16.80
CA ASP A 479 18.19 -13.23 17.95
C ASP A 479 18.18 -11.73 18.21
N VAL A 480 17.59 -11.32 19.34
CA VAL A 480 17.55 -9.92 19.79
C VAL A 480 18.53 -9.75 20.95
N THR A 481 19.63 -9.03 20.68
CA THR A 481 20.71 -8.78 21.64
C THR A 481 20.82 -7.29 21.97
N GLY A 482 20.79 -6.94 23.26
CA GLY A 482 20.91 -5.55 23.72
C GLY A 482 21.67 -5.38 25.03
N ILE A 483 21.55 -4.20 25.65
CA ILE A 483 22.02 -3.94 27.02
C ILE A 483 20.84 -3.42 27.85
N TYR A 484 20.21 -2.31 27.46
CA TYR A 484 19.15 -1.67 28.24
C TYR A 484 17.82 -1.76 27.50
N CYS A 485 16.77 -2.28 28.15
CA CYS A 485 15.43 -2.44 27.58
C CYS A 485 15.43 -3.24 26.27
N VAL A 486 15.40 -4.57 26.40
CA VAL A 486 15.46 -5.51 25.27
C VAL A 486 14.17 -6.29 25.21
N GLY A 487 13.49 -6.27 24.06
CA GLY A 487 12.22 -6.95 23.85
C GLY A 487 12.22 -7.80 22.59
N GLY A 488 11.58 -8.97 22.63
CA GLY A 488 11.40 -9.76 21.41
C GLY A 488 10.62 -9.01 20.32
N LEU A 489 9.62 -8.20 20.67
CA LEU A 489 8.89 -7.31 19.76
C LEU A 489 9.35 -5.85 19.91
N VAL A 490 9.31 -5.33 21.13
CA VAL A 490 9.49 -3.89 21.41
C VAL A 490 10.52 -3.67 22.52
N GLY A 491 11.55 -2.87 22.27
CA GLY A 491 12.50 -2.50 23.34
C GLY A 491 11.84 -1.67 24.44
N PHE A 492 11.34 -0.49 24.08
CA PHE A 492 10.64 0.43 24.99
C PHE A 492 9.27 0.86 24.44
N GLY A 493 8.22 0.58 25.22
CA GLY A 493 6.81 0.71 24.82
C GLY A 493 5.97 1.62 25.73
N ASN A 494 6.09 2.95 25.63
CA ASN A 494 5.25 3.89 26.40
C ASN A 494 3.83 4.02 25.82
N GLY A 495 2.87 3.43 26.54
CA GLY A 495 1.48 3.31 26.10
C GLY A 495 1.29 2.32 24.95
N CYS A 496 2.32 1.55 24.59
CA CYS A 496 2.27 0.62 23.46
C CYS A 496 1.24 -0.51 23.72
N ILE A 497 0.36 -0.73 22.74
CA ILE A 497 -0.70 -1.73 22.78
C ILE A 497 -0.22 -2.96 21.99
N LEU A 498 -0.16 -4.12 22.64
CA LEU A 498 0.03 -5.40 21.94
C LEU A 498 -1.26 -6.20 21.91
N ASN A 499 -1.62 -6.67 20.72
CA ASN A 499 -2.74 -7.56 20.54
C ASN A 499 -2.41 -8.68 19.54
N PHE A 500 -2.67 -9.94 19.89
CA PHE A 500 -2.43 -11.08 19.01
C PHE A 500 -0.97 -11.17 18.49
N CYS A 501 0.00 -10.75 19.31
CA CYS A 501 1.41 -10.78 18.91
C CYS A 501 2.15 -11.98 19.49
N SER A 502 3.20 -12.44 18.80
CA SER A 502 3.98 -13.61 19.22
C SER A 502 5.48 -13.49 18.99
N VAL A 503 6.26 -14.15 19.85
CA VAL A 503 7.70 -14.33 19.68
C VAL A 503 8.05 -15.80 19.91
N THR A 504 8.57 -16.48 18.90
CA THR A 504 8.85 -17.92 18.94
C THR A 504 10.22 -18.24 18.38
N ASP A 505 10.91 -19.22 18.95
CA ASP A 505 12.26 -19.58 18.52
C ASP A 505 13.24 -18.37 18.60
N GLY A 506 14.52 -18.56 18.32
CA GLY A 506 15.55 -17.53 18.58
C GLY A 506 15.81 -17.25 20.07
N SER A 507 16.27 -16.03 20.40
CA SER A 507 16.60 -15.63 21.77
C SER A 507 16.46 -14.13 22.02
N VAL A 508 16.14 -13.75 23.26
CA VAL A 508 16.16 -12.35 23.72
C VAL A 508 17.17 -12.21 24.85
N THR A 509 18.30 -11.58 24.55
CA THR A 509 19.45 -11.54 25.46
C THR A 509 19.90 -10.11 25.71
N ALA A 510 20.19 -9.76 26.96
CA ALA A 510 20.98 -8.58 27.26
C ALA A 510 22.41 -8.96 27.70
N GLY A 511 23.36 -8.05 27.44
CA GLY A 511 24.73 -8.16 27.94
C GLY A 511 24.80 -8.11 29.48
N THR A 512 26.01 -8.29 30.01
CA THR A 512 26.31 -8.53 31.45
C THR A 512 26.05 -7.35 32.40
N THR A 513 25.35 -6.32 31.97
CA THR A 513 24.88 -5.22 32.83
C THR A 513 23.46 -4.81 32.43
N GLY A 514 22.75 -5.71 31.76
CA GLY A 514 21.51 -5.38 31.10
C GLY A 514 20.32 -5.40 32.03
N THR A 515 19.41 -4.44 31.83
CA THR A 515 18.21 -4.27 32.63
C THR A 515 16.96 -4.21 31.75
N ALA A 516 15.83 -4.64 32.31
CA ALA A 516 14.51 -4.65 31.67
C ALA A 516 14.50 -5.48 30.37
N ILE A 517 14.50 -6.81 30.51
CA ILE A 517 14.52 -7.74 29.38
C ILE A 517 13.20 -8.50 29.37
N GLY A 518 12.48 -8.48 28.25
CA GLY A 518 11.21 -9.15 28.09
C GLY A 518 11.15 -9.99 26.81
N GLY A 519 10.57 -11.19 26.88
CA GLY A 519 10.36 -11.99 25.68
C GLY A 519 9.43 -11.32 24.65
N LEU A 520 8.60 -10.35 25.05
CA LEU A 520 7.82 -9.47 24.15
C LEU A 520 8.29 -8.02 24.23
N ILE A 521 8.29 -7.41 25.42
CA ILE A 521 8.64 -6.00 25.61
C ILE A 521 9.67 -5.83 26.73
N GLY A 522 10.74 -5.07 26.49
CA GLY A 522 11.69 -4.71 27.56
C GLY A 522 11.02 -3.89 28.67
N SER A 523 10.46 -2.73 28.32
CA SER A 523 9.69 -1.87 29.24
C SER A 523 8.32 -1.51 28.65
N SER A 524 7.23 -1.83 29.37
CA SER A 524 5.85 -1.59 28.89
C SER A 524 5.05 -0.70 29.85
N TYR A 525 4.17 0.13 29.29
CA TYR A 525 3.18 0.93 30.02
C TYR A 525 1.76 0.80 29.42
N GLY A 526 1.55 -0.21 28.58
CA GLY A 526 0.29 -0.41 27.86
C GLY A 526 -0.27 -1.84 28.00
N PRO A 527 -1.46 -2.09 27.43
CA PRO A 527 -2.13 -3.38 27.50
C PRO A 527 -1.46 -4.43 26.61
N ILE A 528 -1.38 -5.66 27.12
CA ILE A 528 -0.87 -6.84 26.44
C ILE A 528 -1.97 -7.88 26.44
N THR A 529 -2.53 -8.16 25.26
CA THR A 529 -3.73 -8.98 25.10
C THR A 529 -3.52 -10.05 24.06
N ASN A 530 -3.87 -11.30 24.38
CA ASN A 530 -3.71 -12.42 23.47
C ASN A 530 -2.29 -12.57 22.90
N CYS A 531 -1.26 -12.33 23.71
CA CYS A 531 0.13 -12.40 23.25
C CYS A 531 0.86 -13.59 23.87
N TYR A 532 1.90 -14.08 23.20
CA TYR A 532 2.73 -15.12 23.80
C TYR A 532 4.19 -15.10 23.36
N SER A 533 5.05 -15.61 24.23
CA SER A 533 6.43 -15.90 23.88
C SER A 533 6.85 -17.30 24.31
N THR A 534 7.53 -18.01 23.42
CA THR A 534 8.18 -19.30 23.71
C THR A 534 9.70 -19.23 23.58
N THR A 535 10.24 -18.02 23.36
CA THR A 535 11.68 -17.80 23.19
C THR A 535 12.38 -17.76 24.55
N ASP A 536 13.67 -18.10 24.56
CA ASP A 536 14.49 -18.00 25.77
C ASP A 536 14.91 -16.55 26.03
N VAL A 537 14.86 -16.13 27.29
CA VAL A 537 15.12 -14.76 27.75
C VAL A 537 16.26 -14.76 28.77
N SER A 538 17.31 -13.96 28.53
CA SER A 538 18.49 -13.90 29.41
C SER A 538 18.94 -12.47 29.69
N GLY A 539 19.35 -12.18 30.93
CA GLY A 539 19.91 -10.89 31.33
C GLY A 539 20.26 -10.79 32.81
N SER A 540 20.67 -9.61 33.28
CA SER A 540 21.20 -9.45 34.65
C SER A 540 20.18 -8.99 35.70
N ASP A 541 19.17 -8.24 35.28
CA ASP A 541 18.17 -7.65 36.16
C ASP A 541 16.87 -7.28 35.42
N MET A 542 15.75 -7.27 36.15
CA MET A 542 14.39 -7.05 35.63
C MET A 542 14.08 -7.91 34.39
N VAL A 543 14.31 -9.22 34.50
CA VAL A 543 14.14 -10.18 33.38
C VAL A 543 12.78 -10.88 33.47
N GLY A 544 11.87 -10.58 32.56
CA GLY A 544 10.55 -11.21 32.50
C GLY A 544 10.34 -12.04 31.24
N GLY A 545 9.58 -13.12 31.35
CA GLY A 545 9.27 -13.94 30.17
C GLY A 545 8.45 -13.19 29.12
N LEU A 546 7.52 -12.31 29.49
CA LEU A 546 6.84 -11.40 28.54
C LEU A 546 7.36 -9.97 28.60
N VAL A 547 7.43 -9.41 29.82
CA VAL A 547 7.79 -8.01 30.02
C VAL A 547 8.90 -7.88 31.04
N GLY A 548 9.97 -7.16 30.73
CA GLY A 548 11.05 -6.90 31.69
C GLY A 548 10.57 -6.06 32.86
N MET A 549 10.04 -4.87 32.59
CA MET A 549 9.50 -3.98 33.62
C MET A 549 8.24 -3.22 33.20
N THR A 550 7.50 -2.74 34.19
CA THR A 550 6.42 -1.76 34.00
C THR A 550 6.29 -0.79 35.17
N SER A 551 6.06 0.50 34.90
CA SER A 551 5.88 1.51 35.97
C SER A 551 4.44 1.98 36.19
N ASP A 552 3.49 1.56 35.35
CA ASP A 552 2.09 2.01 35.40
C ASP A 552 1.13 0.80 35.46
N ALA A 553 -0.18 1.07 35.39
CA ALA A 553 -1.25 0.07 35.43
C ALA A 553 -1.36 -0.77 34.13
N SER A 554 -0.26 -1.39 33.70
CA SER A 554 -0.26 -2.31 32.56
C SER A 554 -1.18 -3.50 32.83
N THR A 555 -1.87 -3.96 31.79
CA THR A 555 -2.82 -5.08 31.87
C THR A 555 -2.31 -6.23 31.02
N PHE A 556 -2.35 -7.44 31.58
CA PHE A 556 -1.98 -8.67 30.90
C PHE A 556 -3.22 -9.54 30.82
N THR A 557 -3.74 -9.76 29.62
CA THR A 557 -4.98 -10.52 29.41
C THR A 557 -4.75 -11.64 28.43
N SER A 558 -5.15 -12.86 28.82
CA SER A 558 -5.11 -14.04 27.94
C SER A 558 -3.76 -14.24 27.25
N SER A 559 -2.66 -14.02 27.98
CA SER A 559 -1.30 -14.04 27.43
C SER A 559 -0.43 -15.05 28.17
N TYR A 560 0.60 -15.60 27.53
CA TYR A 560 1.42 -16.63 28.17
C TYR A 560 2.89 -16.64 27.78
N PHE A 561 3.73 -17.11 28.70
CA PHE A 561 5.14 -17.38 28.45
C PHE A 561 5.48 -18.86 28.67
N ALA A 562 6.25 -19.46 27.75
CA ALA A 562 6.64 -20.87 27.85
C ALA A 562 8.11 -21.17 27.49
N GLY A 563 8.94 -20.14 27.30
CA GLY A 563 10.39 -20.29 27.17
C GLY A 563 11.10 -20.40 28.52
N THR A 564 12.42 -20.26 28.52
CA THR A 564 13.26 -20.22 29.72
C THR A 564 13.64 -18.78 30.07
N VAL A 565 13.53 -18.40 31.34
CA VAL A 565 14.14 -17.16 31.87
C VAL A 565 15.41 -17.52 32.63
N THR A 566 16.54 -16.92 32.24
CA THR A 566 17.84 -17.13 32.88
C THR A 566 18.47 -15.81 33.31
N LEU A 567 18.85 -15.73 34.59
CA LEU A 567 19.73 -14.66 35.05
C LEU A 567 21.19 -14.97 34.71
N ASP A 568 21.92 -13.98 34.22
CA ASP A 568 23.33 -14.13 33.86
C ASP A 568 24.27 -14.01 35.08
N SER A 569 25.58 -14.19 34.85
CA SER A 569 26.60 -14.20 35.91
C SER A 569 26.81 -12.87 36.64
N SER A 570 26.24 -11.77 36.15
CA SER A 570 26.28 -10.46 36.81
C SER A 570 25.09 -10.21 37.73
N ALA A 571 24.10 -11.11 37.71
CA ALA A 571 22.95 -11.04 38.61
C ALA A 571 23.36 -11.22 40.07
N THR A 572 22.58 -10.59 40.94
CA THR A 572 22.76 -10.60 42.39
C THR A 572 21.53 -11.16 43.08
N ALA A 573 21.60 -11.45 44.38
CA ALA A 573 20.43 -11.88 45.15
C ALA A 573 19.30 -10.83 45.19
N SER A 574 19.57 -9.58 44.82
CA SER A 574 18.57 -8.51 44.67
C SER A 574 18.06 -8.34 43.23
N SER A 575 18.62 -9.05 42.25
CA SER A 575 18.13 -9.01 40.88
C SER A 575 16.70 -9.54 40.80
N GLU A 576 15.90 -8.94 39.93
CA GLU A 576 14.48 -9.24 39.78
C GLU A 576 14.24 -10.00 38.47
N PHE A 577 13.52 -11.11 38.54
CA PHE A 577 13.15 -11.88 37.36
C PHE A 577 11.85 -12.65 37.56
N GLY A 578 11.13 -12.99 36.50
CA GLY A 578 9.86 -13.70 36.62
C GLY A 578 9.32 -14.27 35.32
N GLY A 579 8.32 -15.15 35.43
CA GLY A 579 7.78 -15.83 34.25
C GLY A 579 6.96 -14.94 33.32
N LEU A 580 6.18 -13.97 33.83
CA LEU A 580 5.53 -12.97 32.98
C LEU A 580 6.20 -11.61 33.05
N LEU A 581 6.54 -11.15 34.25
CA LEU A 581 7.03 -9.80 34.51
C LEU A 581 8.27 -9.83 35.41
N GLY A 582 9.34 -9.14 35.02
CA GLY A 582 10.57 -9.04 35.81
C GLY A 582 10.40 -8.13 37.02
N ASN A 583 9.96 -6.89 36.82
CA ASN A 583 9.73 -5.90 37.89
C ASN A 583 8.48 -5.05 37.65
N SER A 584 7.88 -4.53 38.73
CA SER A 584 6.96 -3.41 38.63
C SER A 584 7.12 -2.39 39.74
N SER A 585 7.08 -1.11 39.39
CA SER A 585 6.86 -0.01 40.34
C SER A 585 5.39 0.46 40.39
N GLY A 586 4.52 -0.12 39.56
CA GLY A 586 3.09 0.20 39.45
C GLY A 586 2.18 -0.85 40.09
N SER A 587 0.92 -0.90 39.67
CA SER A 587 -0.05 -1.92 40.07
C SER A 587 -0.58 -2.67 38.84
N PRO A 588 0.24 -3.55 38.24
CA PRO A 588 -0.14 -4.30 37.06
C PRO A 588 -1.26 -5.29 37.38
N THR A 589 -2.10 -5.58 36.39
CA THR A 589 -3.18 -6.56 36.52
C THR A 589 -3.00 -7.72 35.56
N PHE A 590 -3.34 -8.92 36.04
CA PHE A 590 -3.21 -10.16 35.29
C PHE A 590 -4.57 -10.86 35.26
N ALA A 591 -5.11 -11.05 34.06
CA ALA A 591 -6.32 -11.80 33.80
C ALA A 591 -5.98 -12.98 32.89
N ASN A 592 -6.26 -14.21 33.36
CA ASN A 592 -6.11 -15.44 32.58
C ASN A 592 -4.76 -15.54 31.85
N SER A 593 -3.67 -15.14 32.51
CA SER A 593 -2.33 -15.09 31.93
C SER A 593 -1.37 -15.98 32.71
N TYR A 594 -0.55 -16.75 31.99
CA TYR A 594 0.09 -17.95 32.51
C TYR A 594 1.58 -18.04 32.14
N TYR A 595 2.38 -18.64 33.01
CA TYR A 595 3.77 -18.97 32.70
C TYR A 595 4.16 -20.35 33.22
N SER A 596 5.17 -20.96 32.58
CA SER A 596 5.76 -22.21 33.07
C SER A 596 6.60 -21.97 34.31
N ASN A 597 6.29 -22.64 35.42
CA ASN A 597 7.08 -22.54 36.65
C ASN A 597 8.34 -23.44 36.67
N GLU A 598 8.58 -24.18 35.59
CA GLU A 598 9.67 -25.15 35.47
C GLU A 598 10.95 -24.54 34.86
N PHE A 599 10.85 -23.36 34.23
CA PHE A 599 11.92 -22.79 33.39
C PHE A 599 12.38 -21.41 33.86
N LEU A 600 12.53 -21.24 35.18
CA LEU A 600 13.04 -20.03 35.80
C LEU A 600 14.37 -20.34 36.49
N ASN A 601 15.47 -19.79 35.97
CA ASN A 601 16.83 -20.06 36.42
C ASN A 601 17.47 -18.77 36.96
N ASP A 602 17.86 -18.79 38.23
CA ASP A 602 18.49 -17.66 38.91
C ASP A 602 19.98 -17.48 38.58
N GLY A 603 20.55 -18.35 37.75
CA GLY A 603 21.98 -18.30 37.39
C GLY A 603 22.91 -18.57 38.58
N GLY A 604 22.39 -19.07 39.71
CA GLY A 604 23.12 -19.20 40.96
C GLY A 604 23.26 -17.89 41.76
N SER A 605 22.55 -16.83 41.38
CA SER A 605 22.57 -15.54 42.07
C SER A 605 21.89 -15.56 43.45
N GLY A 606 21.02 -16.55 43.71
CA GLY A 606 20.18 -16.61 44.89
C GLY A 606 18.94 -15.71 44.82
N ALA A 607 18.66 -15.10 43.66
CA ALA A 607 17.44 -14.33 43.44
C ALA A 607 16.19 -15.23 43.45
N THR A 608 15.09 -14.67 43.94
CA THR A 608 13.79 -15.36 43.94
C THR A 608 12.91 -14.83 42.82
N PRO A 609 12.26 -15.69 42.00
CA PRO A 609 11.37 -15.22 40.95
C PRO A 609 10.18 -14.42 41.50
N THR A 610 9.72 -13.44 40.75
CA THR A 610 8.50 -12.68 41.05
C THR A 610 7.24 -13.53 40.89
N ALA A 611 6.19 -13.17 41.61
CA ALA A 611 4.90 -13.86 41.61
C ALA A 611 3.85 -13.18 40.69
N TYR A 612 4.28 -12.59 39.58
CA TYR A 612 3.39 -11.89 38.64
C TYR A 612 2.74 -12.88 37.65
N GLY A 613 1.41 -13.00 37.73
CA GLY A 613 0.61 -13.92 36.92
C GLY A 613 0.42 -15.31 37.52
N THR A 614 -0.12 -16.25 36.73
CA THR A 614 -0.45 -17.60 37.19
C THR A 614 0.63 -18.61 36.77
N ALA A 615 1.35 -19.16 37.74
CA ALA A 615 2.29 -20.27 37.54
C ALA A 615 1.54 -21.58 37.23
N VAL A 616 1.94 -22.25 36.15
CA VAL A 616 1.39 -23.55 35.71
C VAL A 616 2.54 -24.44 35.25
N SER A 617 2.45 -25.77 35.37
CA SER A 617 3.47 -26.67 34.81
C SER A 617 3.41 -26.72 33.28
N SER A 618 4.53 -26.98 32.61
CA SER A 618 4.57 -27.10 31.13
C SER A 618 3.55 -28.13 30.63
N ALA A 619 3.44 -29.26 31.32
CA ALA A 619 2.50 -30.33 30.96
C ALA A 619 1.02 -29.90 31.08
N ALA A 620 0.69 -28.97 31.97
CA ALA A 620 -0.66 -28.42 32.09
C ALA A 620 -0.91 -27.30 31.07
N MET A 621 0.07 -26.45 30.77
CA MET A 621 -0.05 -25.45 29.69
C MET A 621 -0.28 -26.06 28.30
N LYS A 622 0.03 -27.34 28.10
CA LYS A 622 -0.26 -28.07 26.85
C LYS A 622 -1.67 -28.69 26.81
N LYS A 623 -2.55 -28.36 27.76
CA LYS A 623 -3.92 -28.90 27.86
C LYS A 623 -4.94 -27.78 27.75
N ILE A 624 -5.91 -27.97 26.86
CA ILE A 624 -7.02 -27.02 26.64
C ILE A 624 -7.80 -26.70 27.93
N GLY A 625 -7.96 -27.67 28.84
CA GLY A 625 -8.66 -27.49 30.11
C GLY A 625 -8.00 -26.53 31.10
N THR A 626 -6.76 -26.09 30.84
CA THR A 626 -6.07 -25.05 31.61
C THR A 626 -6.61 -23.65 31.30
N TYR A 627 -7.20 -23.47 30.11
CA TYR A 627 -7.58 -22.16 29.55
C TYR A 627 -9.11 -22.01 29.47
N THR A 628 -9.80 -22.18 30.60
CA THR A 628 -11.28 -22.19 30.65
C THR A 628 -11.94 -20.90 30.18
N ASP A 629 -11.23 -19.77 30.30
CA ASP A 629 -11.71 -18.44 29.96
C ASP A 629 -11.14 -17.91 28.63
N TRP A 630 -10.45 -18.77 27.87
CA TRP A 630 -9.92 -18.42 26.55
C TRP A 630 -10.89 -18.88 25.45
N SER A 631 -10.97 -18.10 24.37
CA SER A 631 -11.54 -18.59 23.11
C SER A 631 -10.54 -19.54 22.46
N ILE A 632 -10.65 -20.83 22.78
CA ILE A 632 -9.67 -21.86 22.39
C ILE A 632 -10.31 -23.15 21.88
N PHE A 633 -9.69 -23.76 20.86
CA PHE A 633 -10.13 -25.05 20.29
C PHE A 633 -8.98 -26.06 20.12
N SER A 634 -9.32 -27.32 19.80
CA SER A 634 -8.33 -28.40 19.62
C SER A 634 -7.71 -28.46 18.21
N SER A 635 -8.04 -27.51 17.36
CA SER A 635 -7.51 -27.33 16.00
C SER A 635 -7.72 -25.88 15.57
N GLU A 636 -6.98 -25.44 14.56
CA GLU A 636 -7.17 -24.10 14.00
C GLU A 636 -8.59 -23.92 13.45
N SER A 637 -9.20 -22.76 13.73
CA SER A 637 -10.57 -22.44 13.37
C SER A 637 -10.76 -20.90 13.32
N PRO A 638 -11.58 -20.39 12.39
CA PRO A 638 -11.95 -18.97 12.34
C PRO A 638 -12.80 -18.49 13.53
N ASP A 639 -13.39 -19.41 14.31
CA ASP A 639 -14.30 -19.05 15.41
C ASP A 639 -13.58 -18.89 16.76
N TYR A 640 -12.29 -19.26 16.81
CA TYR A 640 -11.49 -19.29 18.04
C TYR A 640 -10.17 -18.53 17.88
N ILE A 641 -9.82 -17.74 18.89
CA ILE A 641 -8.58 -16.95 18.91
C ILE A 641 -7.37 -17.88 18.98
N TRP A 642 -7.47 -18.90 19.83
CA TRP A 642 -6.38 -19.82 20.14
C TRP A 642 -6.71 -21.23 19.67
N TYR A 643 -5.67 -22.01 19.36
CA TYR A 643 -5.79 -23.45 19.23
C TYR A 643 -4.64 -24.20 19.89
N ILE A 644 -4.90 -25.42 20.34
CA ILE A 644 -3.89 -26.36 20.85
C ILE A 644 -3.96 -27.64 20.04
N THR A 645 -2.83 -28.02 19.44
CA THR A 645 -2.64 -29.35 18.85
C THR A 645 -2.04 -30.30 19.89
N SER A 646 -2.22 -31.61 19.70
CA SER A 646 -1.80 -32.62 20.69
C SER A 646 -0.33 -32.46 21.10
N GLY A 647 -0.08 -32.02 22.33
CA GLY A 647 1.26 -31.85 22.90
C GLY A 647 1.93 -30.51 22.64
N SER A 648 1.28 -29.57 21.93
CA SER A 648 1.78 -28.22 21.70
C SER A 648 1.28 -27.23 22.77
N TYR A 649 1.99 -26.11 22.92
CA TYR A 649 1.44 -24.92 23.59
C TYR A 649 0.34 -24.27 22.72
N PRO A 650 -0.49 -23.38 23.28
CA PRO A 650 -1.50 -22.63 22.52
C PRO A 650 -0.86 -21.77 21.43
N LYS A 651 -1.45 -21.75 20.24
CA LYS A 651 -1.05 -20.87 19.13
C LYS A 651 -2.21 -19.97 18.73
N LEU A 652 -1.89 -18.80 18.21
CA LEU A 652 -2.88 -17.87 17.64
C LEU A 652 -3.39 -18.42 16.31
N SER A 653 -4.69 -18.30 16.06
CA SER A 653 -5.33 -18.66 14.80
C SER A 653 -5.00 -17.64 13.71
N SER A 654 -4.54 -18.12 12.54
CA SER A 654 -4.09 -17.26 11.42
C SER A 654 -5.16 -16.30 10.89
N ILE A 655 -6.44 -16.68 11.03
CA ILE A 655 -7.58 -15.85 10.60
C ILE A 655 -7.74 -14.63 11.48
N TYR A 656 -7.57 -14.74 12.80
CA TYR A 656 -7.59 -13.56 13.69
C TYR A 656 -6.34 -12.71 13.59
N ALA A 657 -5.22 -13.30 13.11
CA ALA A 657 -3.98 -12.62 12.79
C ALA A 657 -4.01 -11.83 11.47
N GLY A 658 -5.13 -11.78 10.74
CA GLY A 658 -5.18 -11.22 9.38
C GLY A 658 -6.44 -10.38 9.03
N ILE A 659 -7.25 -9.96 10.00
CA ILE A 659 -8.46 -9.15 9.71
C ILE A 659 -8.48 -7.82 10.48
N PRO A 660 -8.73 -6.68 9.82
CA PRO A 660 -9.13 -5.44 10.48
C PRO A 660 -10.51 -5.65 11.14
N ASN A 661 -10.50 -5.81 12.47
CA ASN A 661 -11.62 -5.72 13.41
C ASN A 661 -13.02 -6.17 12.93
N TYR A 662 -13.48 -7.33 13.42
CA TYR A 662 -14.90 -7.48 13.77
C TYR A 662 -15.02 -7.30 15.29
N LEU A 663 -15.71 -6.24 15.71
CA LEU A 663 -16.15 -6.08 17.10
C LEU A 663 -17.10 -7.23 17.44
N PRO A 664 -16.88 -7.98 18.54
CA PRO A 664 -17.90 -8.92 18.98
C PRO A 664 -19.10 -8.10 19.45
N THR A 665 -20.21 -8.18 18.71
CA THR A 665 -21.50 -7.77 19.25
C THR A 665 -21.90 -8.78 20.31
N THR A 666 -22.03 -8.31 21.53
CA THR A 666 -22.72 -9.05 22.58
C THR A 666 -24.19 -9.17 22.21
N THR A 667 -24.71 -10.39 22.05
CA THR A 667 -26.03 -10.78 22.58
C THR A 667 -26.11 -12.31 22.63
N GLY A 668 -26.46 -12.83 23.81
CA GLY A 668 -26.73 -14.25 24.00
C GLY A 668 -28.10 -14.68 23.46
N GLY A 669 -28.27 -15.99 23.28
CA GLY A 669 -29.57 -16.63 23.04
C GLY A 669 -29.45 -17.85 22.14
N GLY A 670 -29.58 -19.05 22.70
CA GLY A 670 -29.34 -20.32 22.01
C GLY A 670 -30.39 -20.75 20.99
N GLY A 671 -30.06 -21.81 20.26
CA GLY A 671 -30.98 -22.56 19.40
C GLY A 671 -30.23 -23.27 18.28
N GLY A 672 -30.17 -24.60 18.34
CA GLY A 672 -29.46 -25.42 17.35
C GLY A 672 -30.08 -25.41 15.96
N GLY A 673 -29.27 -25.74 14.96
CA GLY A 673 -29.70 -25.95 13.59
C GLY A 673 -28.54 -26.36 12.70
N THR A 674 -28.50 -27.64 12.37
CA THR A 674 -27.59 -28.25 11.38
C THR A 674 -27.83 -27.67 9.98
N GLY A 675 -26.78 -27.23 9.31
CA GLY A 675 -26.84 -26.83 7.90
C GLY A 675 -25.46 -26.80 7.28
N GLN A 676 -25.13 -27.86 6.53
CA GLN A 676 -23.99 -27.91 5.61
C GLN A 676 -24.09 -26.77 4.58
N ALA A 677 -22.98 -26.09 4.33
CA ALA A 677 -22.73 -25.41 3.06
C ALA A 677 -21.31 -25.77 2.58
N THR A 678 -21.29 -26.60 1.55
CA THR A 678 -20.15 -27.04 0.77
C THR A 678 -19.54 -25.84 0.03
N VAL A 679 -18.24 -25.60 0.16
CA VAL A 679 -17.48 -24.75 -0.76
C VAL A 679 -16.22 -25.48 -1.19
N VAL A 680 -15.94 -25.33 -2.48
CA VAL A 680 -15.04 -26.11 -3.32
C VAL A 680 -13.60 -25.60 -3.14
N ASN A 681 -12.67 -26.48 -2.75
CA ASN A 681 -11.24 -26.17 -2.68
C ASN A 681 -10.62 -26.14 -4.09
N SER A 682 -10.03 -25.02 -4.48
CA SER A 682 -8.99 -24.94 -5.52
C SER A 682 -7.64 -24.68 -4.87
N THR A 683 -6.79 -25.70 -4.85
CA THR A 683 -5.39 -25.66 -4.40
C THR A 683 -4.48 -24.97 -5.42
N PRO A 684 -3.53 -24.12 -4.99
CA PRO A 684 -2.27 -23.93 -5.72
C PRO A 684 -1.19 -24.87 -5.20
N ALA A 685 -0.39 -25.36 -6.14
CA ALA A 685 0.62 -26.39 -5.98
C ALA A 685 1.86 -25.90 -5.21
N SER A 686 2.40 -26.79 -4.38
CA SER A 686 3.72 -26.68 -3.76
C SER A 686 4.83 -26.84 -4.80
N ALA A 687 5.68 -25.84 -4.97
CA ALA A 687 6.96 -25.97 -5.66
C ALA A 687 8.05 -26.28 -4.61
N SER A 688 8.64 -27.47 -4.76
CA SER A 688 9.74 -28.00 -3.96
C SER A 688 11.07 -27.31 -4.28
N ALA A 689 11.75 -26.76 -3.28
CA ALA A 689 13.16 -26.37 -3.36
C ALA A 689 14.07 -27.61 -3.23
N PRO A 690 15.17 -27.71 -4.00
CA PRO A 690 16.13 -28.81 -3.89
C PRO A 690 17.18 -28.55 -2.79
N ALA A 691 17.53 -29.62 -2.09
CA ALA A 691 18.58 -29.70 -1.07
C ALA A 691 20.00 -29.55 -1.67
N LEU A 692 20.89 -28.90 -0.93
CA LEU A 692 22.35 -28.95 -1.16
C LEU A 692 23.09 -29.21 0.16
N ASP A 693 23.38 -30.50 0.35
CA ASP A 693 24.64 -31.13 0.76
C ASP A 693 25.63 -30.35 1.66
N GLU A 694 25.71 -30.76 2.92
CA GLU A 694 26.84 -30.52 3.83
C GLU A 694 28.03 -31.40 3.44
N THR A 695 29.23 -30.83 3.20
CA THR A 695 30.47 -31.52 3.61
C THR A 695 31.68 -30.58 3.79
N THR A 696 32.38 -30.81 4.90
CA THR A 696 33.80 -30.52 5.22
C THR A 696 34.21 -29.18 5.85
N ALA A 697 34.41 -29.24 7.17
CA ALA A 697 35.38 -28.43 7.92
C ALA A 697 36.84 -28.77 7.53
N PRO A 698 37.82 -27.91 7.86
CA PRO A 698 38.61 -28.20 9.07
C PRO A 698 39.01 -26.96 9.90
N ALA A 699 39.23 -27.20 11.20
CA ALA A 699 39.86 -26.30 12.18
C ALA A 699 41.40 -26.54 12.26
N PRO A 700 42.14 -25.97 13.23
CA PRO A 700 42.47 -24.55 13.47
C PRO A 700 44.01 -24.33 13.52
N SER A 701 44.49 -23.08 13.61
CA SER A 701 45.88 -22.79 14.01
C SER A 701 45.98 -21.60 14.97
N GLN A 702 46.74 -21.81 16.03
CA GLN A 702 46.97 -20.90 17.16
C GLN A 702 48.08 -19.86 16.96
N ALA A 703 48.02 -18.85 17.86
CA ALA A 703 49.11 -18.10 18.51
C ALA A 703 49.71 -16.94 17.68
N THR A 704 50.08 -15.77 18.22
CA THR A 704 50.66 -15.40 19.54
C THR A 704 50.55 -13.89 19.83
N ASN A 705 50.46 -13.54 21.12
CA ASN A 705 51.01 -12.40 21.90
C ASN A 705 51.57 -11.11 21.25
N GLY A 706 51.29 -9.99 21.94
CA GLY A 706 52.13 -8.78 22.05
C GLY A 706 51.30 -7.56 22.45
N SER A 707 51.07 -7.29 23.74
CA SER A 707 51.86 -6.46 24.68
C SER A 707 51.97 -4.97 24.35
N ASP A 708 51.58 -4.18 25.35
CA ASP A 708 52.11 -2.88 25.79
C ASP A 708 51.57 -1.54 25.23
N ASN A 709 50.82 -0.89 26.14
CA ASN A 709 51.22 0.32 26.87
C ASN A 709 51.19 1.67 26.11
N SER A 710 50.34 2.60 26.57
CA SER A 710 50.81 3.77 27.33
C SER A 710 49.77 4.89 27.51
N GLN A 711 49.72 5.38 28.75
CA GLN A 711 49.50 6.75 29.23
C GLN A 711 48.11 7.41 29.03
N ASN A 712 47.30 7.58 30.09
CA ASN A 712 47.40 8.51 31.24
C ASN A 712 47.03 9.96 30.87
N ASN A 713 45.88 10.46 31.36
CA ASN A 713 45.80 11.70 32.16
C ASN A 713 44.35 12.10 32.54
N ASN A 714 44.11 12.14 33.86
CA ASN A 714 43.41 13.15 34.68
C ASN A 714 42.39 14.14 34.06
N VAL A 715 41.10 14.01 34.49
CA VAL A 715 40.31 14.87 35.45
C VAL A 715 40.31 16.42 35.23
N PRO A 716 39.23 17.21 35.51
CA PRO A 716 37.94 16.94 36.19
C PRO A 716 36.64 17.48 35.52
N GLN A 717 35.53 17.11 36.17
CA GLN A 717 34.20 17.75 36.25
C GLN A 717 34.14 19.27 36.01
N ASP A 718 33.00 19.70 35.44
CA ASP A 718 32.31 20.90 35.91
C ASP A 718 30.78 20.66 35.96
N SER A 719 30.25 20.85 37.15
CA SER A 719 28.84 21.03 37.50
C SER A 719 28.45 22.48 37.29
N TYR A 720 27.23 22.77 36.81
CA TYR A 720 26.54 24.00 37.20
C TYR A 720 25.02 23.83 37.19
N SER A 721 24.45 24.28 38.31
CA SER A 721 23.05 24.29 38.73
C SER A 721 22.27 25.50 38.20
N ASP A 722 20.95 25.33 38.19
CA ASP A 722 19.84 26.28 38.41
C ASP A 722 20.12 27.80 38.43
N GLU A 723 19.32 28.55 37.67
CA GLU A 723 18.18 29.36 38.19
C GLU A 723 17.69 30.37 37.14
N GLY A 724 16.39 30.71 37.22
CA GLY A 724 15.95 32.09 37.05
C GLY A 724 15.20 32.43 35.77
N GLY A 725 13.87 32.42 35.86
CA GLY A 725 12.99 32.87 34.79
C GLY A 725 13.03 34.38 34.54
N SER A 726 12.48 34.80 33.40
CA SER A 726 11.66 36.02 33.32
C SER A 726 10.86 36.07 32.02
N ASN A 727 9.57 36.33 32.20
CA ASN A 727 8.64 37.05 31.32
C ASN A 727 9.13 37.37 29.90
N ARG A 728 8.52 36.74 28.89
CA ARG A 728 8.47 37.29 27.54
C ARG A 728 7.12 37.91 27.25
N THR A 729 7.18 39.24 27.28
CA THR A 729 6.24 40.20 26.73
C THR A 729 5.79 39.81 25.32
N LEU A 730 4.47 39.82 25.16
CA LEU A 730 3.71 39.72 23.92
C LEU A 730 4.12 40.87 22.96
N TYR A 731 4.81 40.53 21.87
CA TYR A 731 4.94 41.42 20.71
C TYR A 731 4.04 40.89 19.58
N ILE A 732 2.90 41.56 19.42
CA ILE A 732 2.08 41.51 18.22
C ILE A 732 2.87 42.24 17.13
N LEU A 733 3.37 41.49 16.15
CA LEU A 733 3.80 42.02 14.86
C LEU A 733 2.92 41.42 13.78
N LEU A 734 2.03 42.27 13.28
CA LEU A 734 1.28 42.10 12.05
C LEU A 734 2.26 41.86 10.89
N ALA A 735 2.26 40.66 10.35
CA ALA A 735 2.78 40.38 9.02
C ALA A 735 1.67 39.67 8.23
N ALA A 736 1.18 40.35 7.20
CA ALA A 736 0.20 39.84 6.26
C ALA A 736 0.76 38.60 5.55
N GLY A 737 0.27 37.43 5.93
CA GLY A 737 0.52 36.15 5.27
C GLY A 737 -0.69 35.77 4.44
N LEU A 738 -0.52 35.84 3.12
CA LEU A 738 -1.40 35.34 2.09
C LEU A 738 -1.69 33.84 2.35
N ILE A 739 -2.90 33.51 2.79
CA ILE A 739 -3.36 32.12 2.88
C ILE A 739 -3.62 31.66 1.44
N ILE A 740 -2.69 30.92 0.88
CA ILE A 740 -2.92 30.11 -0.32
C ILE A 740 -3.68 28.87 0.16
N VAL A 741 -5.00 28.90 0.04
CA VAL A 741 -5.81 27.69 0.06
C VAL A 741 -5.60 27.02 -1.29
N VAL A 742 -4.87 25.90 -1.30
CA VAL A 742 -4.79 25.00 -2.45
C VAL A 742 -6.14 24.30 -2.55
N GLY A 743 -7.03 24.90 -3.35
CA GLY A 743 -8.24 24.27 -3.87
C GLY A 743 -8.06 24.07 -5.37
N CYS A 744 -7.78 22.84 -5.77
CA CYS A 744 -7.81 22.41 -7.17
C CYS A 744 -9.21 22.66 -7.75
N VAL A 745 -9.32 23.62 -8.66
CA VAL A 745 -10.46 23.72 -9.58
C VAL A 745 -9.90 24.06 -10.96
N ALA A 746 -10.13 23.16 -11.90
CA ALA A 746 -9.89 23.31 -13.33
C ALA A 746 -10.82 24.39 -13.91
N PHE A 747 -10.57 25.67 -13.59
CA PHE A 747 -11.43 26.79 -14.00
C PHE A 747 -10.80 27.72 -15.05
N PHE A 748 -9.97 27.21 -15.95
CA PHE A 748 -9.32 28.04 -16.97
C PHE A 748 -9.41 27.50 -18.40
N LEU A 749 -10.60 27.12 -18.86
CA LEU A 749 -10.91 27.12 -20.31
C LEU A 749 -12.28 27.73 -20.68
N TYR A 750 -13.16 28.08 -19.73
CA TYR A 750 -14.44 28.69 -20.07
C TYR A 750 -14.36 30.22 -20.16
N LYS A 751 -13.73 30.73 -21.22
CA LYS A 751 -13.83 32.15 -21.58
C LYS A 751 -13.92 32.39 -23.08
N LYS A 752 -14.94 31.83 -23.73
CA LYS A 752 -15.60 32.43 -24.91
C LYS A 752 -16.86 31.65 -25.31
N ARG A 753 -18.03 32.10 -24.84
CA ARG A 753 -19.32 32.23 -25.54
C ARG A 753 -20.43 32.37 -24.49
N VAL A 754 -20.67 33.62 -24.10
CA VAL A 754 -22.01 34.14 -23.75
C VAL A 754 -22.44 35.01 -24.91
#